data_AF-A0A0W0YQ60-F1
#
_entry.id   AF-A0A0W0YQ60-F1
#
_cell.length_a   1.000
_cell.length_b   1.000
_cell.length_c   1.000
_cell.angle_alpha   90.00
_cell.angle_beta   90.00
_cell.angle_gamma   90.00
#
_symmetry.space_group_name_H-M   'P 1'
#
loop_
_entity.id
_entity.type
_entity.pdbx_description
1 polymer ?
#
loop_
_entity_poly.entity_id
_entity_poly.type
_entity_poly.pdbx_seq_one_letter_code
_entity_poly.pdbx_strand_id
1 'polypeptide(L)'
;MKSLVPWVCLFVASAGQQAFADDFSAYRLGNYNNAIEPLMSQSGKNAVADYYLGRIYLYGYGQLKNNQLAIRYFTQSAQKGYLPAILLMAKYSLLHDKNPEQALEWFKKAADAGDVDAQMYTAAAYMYGVGVKKNTDIATRYYINAAKNGNSIAQFTLATNFIDSRNTSNRKLGLIWLNKSVANNNPQALTKLGTLYIEGKLVDKDENKGVELLNRAVSQGFAPAMVALGELALEHDQKDQALEWFNKASKQQNDRAYLDLAHIYLQPKSPLYDPKTAFMWTLKAAQDGLPQGKRELAEMYQKGIGVETDPNIAKQWVDQANQDESSKNQEAALAQAALWLSNGVTDKLEQTDFQMQGILSAWQNPSVLGDFSYNQAPKLKNVVRQSVFKPQFELIQPNDVPITSFYDVLLRKNPDFQSNQWTYPFYPLNKQLAAALREHSPVFNQTNLPVPYIDANYYDYDDNSQASILDLWTNGWQAQLNYMSIFTSLYSRAILGDAQAQFEIGQMFQYGIGVAQSDASAIIFYQNAAQQQHLGAEYNLGMLYLQHAKDKNDYQLALNDLTDAAFKGNKKSQYVLARILTQGVTGQDGTVYIDPNQEQATSMLYLAAANNYGPAEYELADKLARQNDDALSVNVRKHKIAMIRQLYQGAADRGVSQALLPLAFYNAMDEDKQRQDQAFQIAKEQALAGSNDAALLLGLLYDRGIGVAADPGQAITWYQQSGKNTVSDFILGTYVAEGKGIAQDTAKGMEQLQESVNDKFSYADFNMAVLQKQMGVEFLPNLIQAYQLGNSHAGIVLADYYLIDNSDPQKMQEAKQIYAGLAEKGDQYAQLKLAYMLEKGLGSEPDLTEAQRWYTASAEQGNPLAQYLLGQLYQLGINGEPDYKLAQEWYQKAATALPEALVALGFLHETVDDNYPKALKEYEKAAAKGDALGTYDLGLMYLYGKGIPMDYQKARDFFAEAASQGVHEAMNQLGTIYFYGLGQARDTQQALAWYKKAAEAGNANALYQLGLLSETGVITKLDFNDALKYYQQSADKGNEKAMLALARMYHYGLGVEKDPKMAASFYQKLAVRQNAYAQYQLGTYYLDGTAGERSVSKGKELLQQASDNGNLQARQVLQRLEAQTQARVSFIEPVLMNNAPVAEGQTADLMYLEALNEWNQGDEVLSRMILQRLVTQYPNFTPAKRAFDQLNQARLVSIYG
;
A
#
# COMPACT_ATOMS: atom_id res chain seq x y z
N MET A 1 28.78 7.57 14.50
CA MET A 1 28.38 6.15 14.59
C MET A 1 27.57 5.94 15.86
N LYS A 2 26.46 5.18 15.75
CA LYS A 2 25.40 4.91 16.74
C LYS A 2 24.40 6.06 16.98
N SER A 3 23.42 6.18 16.09
CA SER A 3 22.14 6.84 16.39
C SER A 3 20.98 5.90 16.08
N LEU A 4 20.25 5.54 17.15
CA LEU A 4 18.81 5.38 17.26
C LEU A 4 18.02 5.22 15.94
N VAL A 5 17.71 3.96 15.61
CA VAL A 5 16.55 3.58 14.78
C VAL A 5 15.39 3.28 15.74
N PRO A 6 14.21 3.90 15.61
CA PRO A 6 13.08 3.59 16.48
C PRO A 6 12.60 2.16 16.27
N TRP A 7 12.45 1.43 17.38
CA TRP A 7 11.88 0.10 17.47
C TRP A 7 10.40 0.08 17.05
N VAL A 8 10.10 -0.39 15.85
CA VAL A 8 8.81 -1.01 15.50
C VAL A 8 9.07 -2.17 14.53
N CYS A 9 9.54 -3.30 15.06
CA CYS A 9 9.52 -4.61 14.40
C CYS A 9 9.68 -5.69 15.49
N LEU A 10 8.64 -5.85 16.31
CA LEU A 10 8.46 -7.02 17.16
C LEU A 10 7.03 -7.51 16.98
N PHE A 11 6.78 -8.14 15.83
CA PHE A 11 5.76 -9.18 15.79
C PHE A 11 6.41 -10.50 16.22
N VAL A 12 5.72 -11.19 17.10
CA VAL A 12 6.12 -12.43 17.76
C VAL A 12 6.46 -13.49 16.71
N ALA A 13 7.74 -13.84 16.60
CA ALA A 13 8.18 -15.07 15.98
C ALA A 13 7.78 -16.23 16.89
N SER A 14 6.65 -16.87 16.59
CA SER A 14 6.33 -18.21 17.08
C SER A 14 6.13 -19.15 15.91
N ALA A 15 6.95 -20.20 15.89
CA ALA A 15 6.94 -21.39 15.03
C ALA A 15 7.63 -21.31 13.65
N GLY A 16 8.88 -21.79 13.63
CA GLY A 16 9.56 -22.51 12.52
C GLY A 16 9.31 -22.06 11.08
N GLN A 17 10.12 -21.13 10.58
CA GLN A 17 10.22 -20.88 9.14
C GLN A 17 11.15 -21.92 8.48
N GLN A 18 10.55 -22.97 7.92
CA GLN A 18 11.06 -23.56 6.69
C GLN A 18 10.57 -22.65 5.55
N ALA A 19 11.50 -22.19 4.70
CA ALA A 19 11.13 -21.55 3.45
C ALA A 19 10.42 -22.59 2.56
N PHE A 20 9.10 -22.64 2.61
CA PHE A 20 8.29 -23.35 1.63
C PHE A 20 8.05 -22.41 0.47
N ALA A 21 8.96 -22.38 -0.51
CA ALA A 21 8.57 -21.94 -1.83
C ALA A 21 7.62 -23.03 -2.38
N ASP A 22 6.32 -22.82 -2.29
CA ASP A 22 5.35 -23.69 -2.96
C ASP A 22 5.20 -23.26 -4.44
N ASP A 23 5.28 -24.21 -5.36
CA ASP A 23 5.20 -23.97 -6.81
C ASP A 23 3.79 -23.54 -7.29
N PHE A 24 2.94 -23.01 -6.39
CA PHE A 24 1.53 -22.73 -6.65
C PHE A 24 1.26 -21.26 -7.03
N SER A 25 2.32 -20.47 -7.24
CA SER A 25 2.23 -19.07 -7.69
C SER A 25 1.37 -18.90 -8.94
N ALA A 26 1.41 -19.86 -9.87
CA ALA A 26 0.56 -19.83 -11.07
C ALA A 26 -0.94 -19.79 -10.74
N TYR A 27 -1.39 -20.54 -9.71
CA TYR A 27 -2.79 -20.50 -9.26
C TYR A 27 -3.14 -19.12 -8.70
N ARG A 28 -2.28 -18.59 -7.81
CA ARG A 28 -2.48 -17.32 -7.12
C ARG A 28 -2.43 -16.11 -8.06
N LEU A 29 -1.84 -16.26 -9.25
CA LEU A 29 -1.84 -15.25 -10.33
C LEU A 29 -3.00 -15.42 -11.33
N GLY A 30 -3.89 -16.40 -11.15
CA GLY A 30 -4.99 -16.67 -12.09
C GLY A 30 -4.57 -17.43 -13.37
N ASN A 31 -3.38 -18.04 -13.38
CA ASN A 31 -2.85 -18.83 -14.49
C ASN A 31 -3.16 -20.33 -14.31
N TYR A 32 -4.44 -20.68 -14.20
CA TYR A 32 -4.90 -22.03 -13.81
C TYR A 32 -4.42 -23.16 -14.73
N ASN A 33 -4.31 -22.92 -16.04
CA ASN A 33 -3.79 -23.92 -16.99
C ASN A 33 -2.34 -24.31 -16.71
N ASN A 34 -1.53 -23.37 -16.20
CA ASN A 34 -0.12 -23.62 -15.86
C ASN A 34 0.01 -24.16 -14.42
N ALA A 35 -0.97 -23.91 -13.56
CA ALA A 35 -0.98 -24.37 -12.17
C ALA A 35 -1.31 -25.87 -12.05
N ILE A 36 -2.04 -26.45 -13.01
CA ILE A 36 -2.61 -27.79 -12.88
C ILE A 36 -1.56 -28.89 -12.70
N GLU A 37 -0.51 -28.92 -13.50
CA GLU A 37 0.52 -29.98 -13.47
C GLU A 37 1.33 -29.96 -12.16
N PRO A 38 1.86 -28.81 -11.70
CA PRO A 38 2.51 -28.72 -10.39
C PRO A 38 1.59 -29.17 -9.25
N LEU A 39 0.34 -28.71 -9.23
CA LEU A 39 -0.63 -29.08 -8.20
C LEU A 39 -0.94 -30.59 -8.21
N MET A 40 -1.19 -31.16 -9.39
CA MET A 40 -1.46 -32.60 -9.54
C MET A 40 -0.28 -33.46 -9.07
N SER A 41 0.96 -33.04 -9.32
CA SER A 41 2.17 -33.77 -8.89
C SER A 41 2.30 -33.89 -7.36
N GLN A 42 1.72 -32.92 -6.64
CA GLN A 42 1.71 -32.84 -5.18
C GLN A 42 0.40 -33.34 -4.57
N SER A 43 -0.60 -33.67 -5.40
CA SER A 43 -1.88 -34.17 -4.94
C SER A 43 -1.71 -35.46 -4.13
N GLY A 44 -2.51 -35.62 -3.08
CA GLY A 44 -2.39 -36.74 -2.16
C GLY A 44 -1.25 -36.59 -1.14
N LYS A 45 -0.25 -35.73 -1.38
CA LYS A 45 0.88 -35.47 -0.47
C LYS A 45 0.77 -34.12 0.25
N ASN A 46 0.39 -33.06 -0.46
CA ASN A 46 0.30 -31.70 0.05
C ASN A 46 -1.18 -31.27 0.18
N ALA A 47 -1.58 -30.83 1.37
CA ALA A 47 -2.96 -30.43 1.64
C ALA A 47 -3.38 -29.15 0.89
N VAL A 48 -2.46 -28.20 0.69
CA VAL A 48 -2.69 -26.95 -0.05
C VAL A 48 -2.91 -27.25 -1.53
N ALA A 49 -2.13 -28.17 -2.09
CA ALA A 49 -2.28 -28.60 -3.48
C ALA A 49 -3.68 -29.18 -3.74
N ASP A 50 -4.13 -30.09 -2.87
CA ASP A 50 -5.48 -30.67 -2.96
C ASP A 50 -6.57 -29.59 -2.82
N TYR A 51 -6.39 -28.60 -1.94
CA TYR A 51 -7.35 -27.50 -1.81
C TYR A 51 -7.48 -26.68 -3.11
N TYR A 52 -6.36 -26.26 -3.70
CA TYR A 52 -6.39 -25.49 -4.95
C TYR A 52 -6.91 -26.31 -6.13
N LEU A 53 -6.60 -27.61 -6.21
CA LEU A 53 -7.24 -28.51 -7.19
C LEU A 53 -8.76 -28.55 -6.99
N GLY A 54 -9.21 -28.70 -5.75
CA GLY A 54 -10.63 -28.64 -5.40
C GLY A 54 -11.30 -27.37 -5.94
N ARG A 55 -10.65 -26.21 -5.79
CA ARG A 55 -11.17 -24.94 -6.31
C ARG A 55 -11.16 -24.85 -7.83
N ILE A 56 -10.09 -25.31 -8.51
CA ILE A 56 -10.04 -25.36 -9.97
C ILE A 56 -11.26 -26.12 -10.52
N TYR A 57 -11.54 -27.32 -9.98
CA TYR A 57 -12.67 -28.14 -10.44
C TYR A 57 -14.02 -27.62 -9.94
N LEU A 58 -14.11 -26.96 -8.79
CA LEU A 58 -15.35 -26.35 -8.31
C LEU A 58 -15.79 -25.20 -9.22
N TYR A 59 -14.84 -24.33 -9.59
CA TYR A 59 -15.11 -23.15 -10.40
C TYR A 59 -15.10 -23.45 -11.90
N GLY A 60 -14.44 -24.51 -12.36
CA GLY A 60 -14.27 -24.79 -13.79
C GLY A 60 -13.28 -23.84 -14.48
N TYR A 61 -12.26 -23.39 -13.75
CA TYR A 61 -11.26 -22.44 -14.26
C TYR A 61 -10.14 -23.17 -14.99
N GLY A 62 -10.14 -23.05 -16.32
CA GLY A 62 -9.16 -23.71 -17.19
C GLY A 62 -9.33 -25.23 -17.31
N GLN A 63 -10.03 -25.86 -16.37
CA GLN A 63 -10.42 -27.25 -16.38
C GLN A 63 -11.96 -27.39 -16.39
N LEU A 64 -12.43 -28.55 -16.80
CA LEU A 64 -13.83 -28.91 -16.76
C LEU A 64 -14.37 -28.91 -15.32
N LYS A 65 -15.46 -28.17 -15.05
CA LYS A 65 -16.08 -28.15 -13.73
C LYS A 65 -16.52 -29.55 -13.30
N ASN A 66 -16.21 -29.95 -12.06
CA ASN A 66 -16.62 -31.24 -11.49
C ASN A 66 -16.80 -31.13 -9.97
N ASN A 67 -18.04 -30.97 -9.52
CA ASN A 67 -18.36 -30.82 -8.10
C ASN A 67 -17.94 -32.04 -7.26
N GLN A 68 -18.16 -33.25 -7.76
CA GLN A 68 -17.84 -34.49 -7.02
C GLN A 68 -16.33 -34.65 -6.82
N LEU A 69 -15.54 -34.32 -7.84
CA LEU A 69 -14.08 -34.31 -7.76
C LEU A 69 -13.58 -33.20 -6.83
N ALA A 70 -14.17 -32.00 -6.92
CA ALA A 70 -13.84 -30.89 -6.04
C ALA A 70 -14.01 -31.25 -4.55
N ILE A 71 -15.17 -31.79 -4.18
CA ILE A 71 -15.45 -32.21 -2.79
C ILE A 71 -14.51 -33.31 -2.32
N ARG A 72 -14.12 -34.26 -3.19
CA ARG A 72 -13.09 -35.26 -2.84
C ARG A 72 -11.76 -34.62 -2.50
N TYR A 73 -11.30 -33.67 -3.31
CA TYR A 73 -10.06 -32.94 -3.04
C TYR A 73 -10.13 -32.09 -1.76
N PHE A 74 -11.23 -31.37 -1.54
CA PHE A 74 -11.45 -30.63 -0.29
C PHE A 74 -11.45 -31.55 0.93
N THR A 75 -12.08 -32.71 0.82
CA THR A 75 -12.09 -33.72 1.89
C THR A 75 -10.67 -34.22 2.20
N GLN A 76 -9.88 -34.55 1.17
CA GLN A 76 -8.49 -34.98 1.33
C GLN A 76 -7.62 -33.89 1.99
N SER A 77 -7.79 -32.65 1.56
CA SER A 77 -7.12 -31.49 2.13
C SER A 77 -7.50 -31.27 3.60
N ALA A 78 -8.79 -31.34 3.91
CA ALA A 78 -9.33 -31.19 5.26
C ALA A 78 -8.85 -32.30 6.21
N GLN A 79 -8.79 -33.54 5.72
CA GLN A 79 -8.26 -34.69 6.49
C GLN A 79 -6.79 -34.51 6.88
N LYS A 80 -6.01 -33.77 6.07
CA LYS A 80 -4.60 -33.44 6.35
C LYS A 80 -4.41 -32.21 7.24
N GLY A 81 -5.49 -31.56 7.68
CA GLY A 81 -5.40 -30.44 8.62
C GLY A 81 -5.40 -29.05 7.98
N TYR A 82 -5.63 -28.91 6.67
CA TYR A 82 -5.63 -27.57 6.06
C TYR A 82 -6.90 -26.81 6.42
N LEU A 83 -6.74 -25.74 7.20
CA LEU A 83 -7.85 -25.02 7.84
C LEU A 83 -8.92 -24.51 6.85
N PRO A 84 -8.59 -23.87 5.71
CA PRO A 84 -9.59 -23.44 4.74
C PRO A 84 -10.45 -24.60 4.21
N ALA A 85 -9.85 -25.76 3.97
CA ALA A 85 -10.60 -26.95 3.54
C ALA A 85 -11.49 -27.51 4.66
N ILE A 86 -11.00 -27.51 5.91
CA ILE A 86 -11.80 -27.94 7.07
C ILE A 86 -13.04 -27.06 7.22
N LEU A 87 -12.88 -25.74 7.17
CA LEU A 87 -13.98 -24.79 7.30
C LEU A 87 -14.98 -24.94 6.15
N LEU A 88 -14.50 -25.08 4.91
CA LEU A 88 -15.35 -25.34 3.75
C LEU A 88 -16.16 -26.63 3.95
N MET A 89 -15.52 -27.74 4.34
CA MET A 89 -16.20 -29.01 4.58
C MET A 89 -17.18 -28.93 5.75
N ALA A 90 -16.86 -28.18 6.81
CA ALA A 90 -17.75 -27.97 7.94
C ALA A 90 -19.05 -27.28 7.52
N LYS A 91 -18.93 -26.17 6.78
CA LYS A 91 -20.08 -25.41 6.26
C LYS A 91 -20.86 -26.22 5.21
N TYR A 92 -20.16 -26.94 4.33
CA TYR A 92 -20.78 -27.79 3.32
C TYR A 92 -21.60 -28.92 3.97
N SER A 93 -21.04 -29.67 4.91
CA SER A 93 -21.77 -30.72 5.64
C SER A 93 -22.98 -30.16 6.40
N LEU A 94 -22.88 -28.94 6.93
CA LEU A 94 -23.95 -28.32 7.69
C LEU A 94 -25.11 -27.84 6.81
N LEU A 95 -24.82 -27.06 5.77
CA LEU A 95 -25.81 -26.33 5.00
C LEU A 95 -26.27 -27.11 3.76
N HIS A 96 -25.34 -27.77 3.06
CA HIS A 96 -25.65 -28.54 1.87
C HIS A 96 -26.13 -29.95 2.21
N ASP A 97 -25.32 -30.72 2.94
CA ASP A 97 -25.66 -32.12 3.27
C ASP A 97 -26.66 -32.25 4.42
N LYS A 98 -26.92 -31.15 5.15
CA LYS A 98 -27.81 -31.09 6.32
C LYS A 98 -27.44 -32.12 7.38
N ASN A 99 -26.14 -32.35 7.57
CA ASN A 99 -25.56 -33.29 8.53
C ASN A 99 -24.81 -32.53 9.64
N PRO A 100 -25.50 -32.10 10.72
CA PRO A 100 -24.90 -31.31 11.79
C PRO A 100 -23.88 -32.10 12.63
N GLU A 101 -23.96 -33.44 12.66
CA GLU A 101 -23.01 -34.28 13.38
C GLU A 101 -21.63 -34.22 12.71
N GLN A 102 -21.61 -34.48 11.40
CA GLN A 102 -20.39 -34.39 10.60
C GLN A 102 -19.83 -32.97 10.54
N ALA A 103 -20.71 -31.96 10.45
CA ALA A 103 -20.29 -30.56 10.51
C ALA A 103 -19.57 -30.25 11.83
N LEU A 104 -20.11 -30.71 12.96
CA LEU A 104 -19.50 -30.49 14.27
C LEU A 104 -18.12 -31.17 14.38
N GLU A 105 -17.90 -32.33 13.76
CA GLU A 105 -16.57 -32.95 13.72
C GLU A 105 -15.54 -32.07 13.01
N TRP A 106 -15.91 -31.45 11.89
CA TRP A 106 -15.04 -30.52 11.18
C TRP A 106 -14.83 -29.22 11.95
N PHE A 107 -15.89 -28.62 12.50
CA PHE A 107 -15.78 -27.42 13.32
C PHE A 107 -14.92 -27.64 14.57
N LYS A 108 -14.96 -28.81 15.19
CA LYS A 108 -14.04 -29.15 16.29
C LYS A 108 -12.59 -29.12 15.83
N LYS A 109 -12.27 -29.75 14.69
CA LYS A 109 -10.90 -29.74 14.15
C LYS A 109 -10.42 -28.32 13.86
N ALA A 110 -11.27 -27.47 13.29
CA ALA A 110 -10.94 -26.06 13.06
C ALA A 110 -10.78 -25.28 14.38
N ALA A 111 -11.66 -25.52 15.36
CA ALA A 111 -11.61 -24.88 16.67
C ALA A 111 -10.32 -25.24 17.42
N ASP A 112 -9.90 -26.50 17.34
CA ASP A 112 -8.65 -27.01 17.92
C ASP A 112 -7.42 -26.44 17.20
N ALA A 113 -7.54 -26.10 15.91
CA ALA A 113 -6.53 -25.35 15.14
C ALA A 113 -6.53 -23.84 15.45
N GLY A 114 -7.40 -23.37 16.35
CA GLY A 114 -7.44 -21.97 16.82
C GLY A 114 -8.45 -21.07 16.12
N ASP A 115 -9.24 -21.58 15.17
CA ASP A 115 -10.23 -20.79 14.45
C ASP A 115 -11.37 -20.33 15.37
N VAL A 116 -11.64 -19.02 15.36
CA VAL A 116 -12.53 -18.37 16.32
C VAL A 116 -14.00 -18.65 15.98
N ASP A 117 -14.36 -18.64 14.70
CA ASP A 117 -15.74 -18.89 14.27
C ASP A 117 -16.11 -20.36 14.52
N ALA A 118 -15.17 -21.28 14.28
CA ALA A 118 -15.34 -22.68 14.60
C ALA A 118 -15.44 -22.94 16.12
N GLN A 119 -14.67 -22.22 16.95
CA GLN A 119 -14.83 -22.25 18.41
C GLN A 119 -16.23 -21.78 18.80
N MET A 120 -16.72 -20.71 18.20
CA MET A 120 -18.07 -20.19 18.45
C MET A 120 -19.14 -21.19 18.03
N TYR A 121 -19.08 -21.74 16.82
CA TYR A 121 -20.04 -22.75 16.37
C TYR A 121 -20.04 -23.98 17.26
N THR A 122 -18.86 -24.49 17.63
CA THR A 122 -18.73 -25.66 18.50
C THR A 122 -19.32 -25.38 19.89
N ALA A 123 -19.11 -24.18 20.43
CA ALA A 123 -19.75 -23.75 21.67
C ALA A 123 -21.28 -23.74 21.54
N ALA A 124 -21.81 -23.14 20.47
CA ALA A 124 -23.24 -23.08 20.20
C ALA A 124 -23.84 -24.49 20.04
N ALA A 125 -23.16 -25.39 19.33
CA ALA A 125 -23.60 -26.76 19.12
C ALA A 125 -23.75 -27.53 20.44
N TYR A 126 -22.78 -27.41 21.36
CA TYR A 126 -22.89 -28.01 22.69
C TYR A 126 -23.87 -27.29 23.61
N MET A 127 -24.04 -25.97 23.47
CA MET A 127 -24.96 -25.19 24.29
C MET A 127 -26.42 -25.51 23.95
N TYR A 128 -26.75 -25.58 22.66
CA TYR A 128 -28.13 -25.75 22.17
C TYR A 128 -28.45 -27.16 21.68
N GLY A 129 -27.46 -28.03 21.52
CA GLY A 129 -27.65 -29.43 21.14
C GLY A 129 -27.75 -29.66 19.63
N VAL A 130 -26.93 -28.98 18.83
CA VAL A 130 -26.90 -29.12 17.36
C VAL A 130 -25.94 -30.23 16.98
N GLY A 131 -26.46 -31.37 16.50
CA GLY A 131 -25.64 -32.54 16.12
C GLY A 131 -24.93 -33.20 17.31
N VAL A 132 -25.28 -32.84 18.55
CA VAL A 132 -24.69 -33.40 19.78
C VAL A 132 -25.63 -33.22 20.97
N LYS A 133 -25.44 -34.00 22.03
CA LYS A 133 -26.13 -33.79 23.31
C LYS A 133 -25.66 -32.48 23.96
N LYS A 134 -26.60 -31.73 24.53
CA LYS A 134 -26.32 -30.49 25.29
C LYS A 134 -25.28 -30.75 26.39
N ASN A 135 -24.23 -29.92 26.43
CA ASN A 135 -23.19 -29.96 27.46
C ASN A 135 -22.61 -28.55 27.68
N THR A 136 -23.06 -27.90 28.75
CA THR A 136 -22.68 -26.52 29.09
C THR A 136 -21.20 -26.39 29.46
N ASP A 137 -20.61 -27.42 30.08
CA ASP A 137 -19.20 -27.38 30.51
C ASP A 137 -18.25 -27.40 29.30
N ILE A 138 -18.57 -28.23 28.30
CA ILE A 138 -17.80 -28.27 27.05
C ILE A 138 -18.01 -26.96 26.27
N ALA A 139 -19.26 -26.50 26.13
CA ALA A 139 -19.56 -25.23 25.46
C ALA A 139 -18.74 -24.06 26.08
N THR A 140 -18.65 -24.04 27.41
CA THR A 140 -17.89 -23.04 28.18
C THR A 140 -16.42 -22.98 27.79
N ARG A 141 -15.78 -24.12 27.55
CA ARG A 141 -14.36 -24.16 27.16
C ARG A 141 -14.14 -23.49 25.81
N TYR A 142 -15.01 -23.78 24.83
CA TYR A 142 -14.87 -23.25 23.49
C TYR A 142 -15.11 -21.74 23.41
N TYR A 143 -16.18 -21.21 24.02
CA TYR A 143 -16.38 -19.76 23.99
C TYR A 143 -15.38 -19.01 24.89
N ILE A 144 -14.81 -19.61 25.95
CA ILE A 144 -13.68 -18.99 26.68
C ILE A 144 -12.47 -18.81 25.76
N ASN A 145 -12.16 -19.80 24.93
CA ASN A 145 -11.07 -19.70 23.96
C ASN A 145 -11.36 -18.62 22.91
N ALA A 146 -12.58 -18.60 22.36
CA ALA A 146 -13.00 -17.55 21.42
C ALA A 146 -12.92 -16.15 22.06
N ALA A 147 -13.32 -16.01 23.33
CA ALA A 147 -13.25 -14.74 24.06
C ALA A 147 -11.80 -14.25 24.23
N LYS A 148 -10.87 -15.16 24.57
CA LYS A 148 -9.43 -14.86 24.64
C LYS A 148 -8.87 -14.41 23.30
N ASN A 149 -9.36 -14.98 22.21
CA ASN A 149 -8.99 -14.64 20.83
C ASN A 149 -9.73 -13.42 20.26
N GLY A 150 -10.49 -12.69 21.09
CA GLY A 150 -11.08 -11.41 20.70
C GLY A 150 -12.55 -11.46 20.27
N ASN A 151 -13.20 -12.62 20.22
CA ASN A 151 -14.61 -12.70 19.81
C ASN A 151 -15.52 -11.95 20.79
N SER A 152 -16.23 -10.94 20.29
CA SER A 152 -16.97 -10.02 21.14
C SER A 152 -18.23 -10.64 21.76
N ILE A 153 -18.91 -11.56 21.05
CA ILE A 153 -20.08 -12.31 21.54
C ILE A 153 -19.67 -13.24 22.68
N ALA A 154 -18.55 -13.95 22.51
CA ALA A 154 -17.98 -14.79 23.56
C ALA A 154 -17.55 -13.99 24.79
N GLN A 155 -16.90 -12.84 24.59
CA GLN A 155 -16.52 -11.93 25.67
C GLN A 155 -17.73 -11.42 26.45
N PHE A 156 -18.82 -11.08 25.75
CA PHE A 156 -20.08 -10.67 26.36
C PHE A 156 -20.76 -11.82 27.13
N THR A 157 -20.78 -13.02 26.54
CA THR A 157 -21.31 -14.24 27.19
C THR A 157 -20.52 -14.57 28.46
N LEU A 158 -19.20 -14.45 28.43
CA LEU A 158 -18.36 -14.66 29.60
C LEU A 158 -18.57 -13.56 30.66
N ALA A 159 -18.74 -12.30 30.22
CA ALA A 159 -19.01 -11.18 31.10
C ALA A 159 -20.32 -11.37 31.89
N THR A 160 -21.41 -11.69 31.19
CA THR A 160 -22.73 -11.91 31.80
C THR A 160 -22.73 -13.05 32.82
N ASN A 161 -22.04 -14.15 32.52
CA ASN A 161 -21.88 -15.26 33.47
C ASN A 161 -21.17 -14.86 34.78
N PHE A 162 -20.32 -13.82 34.76
CA PHE A 162 -19.55 -13.38 35.92
C PHE A 162 -20.13 -12.15 36.64
N ILE A 163 -20.85 -11.28 35.92
CA ILE A 163 -21.40 -10.02 36.45
C ILE A 163 -22.42 -10.26 37.56
N ASP A 164 -23.19 -11.34 37.48
CA ASP A 164 -24.21 -11.69 38.49
C ASP A 164 -23.66 -12.58 39.62
N SER A 165 -22.34 -12.82 39.66
CA SER A 165 -21.72 -13.65 40.70
C SER A 165 -21.75 -12.98 42.07
N ARG A 166 -22.02 -13.78 43.11
CA ARG A 166 -21.90 -13.34 44.51
C ARG A 166 -20.44 -13.03 44.92
N ASN A 167 -19.45 -13.52 44.17
CA ASN A 167 -18.03 -13.27 44.44
C ASN A 167 -17.57 -11.96 43.78
N THR A 168 -17.07 -11.00 44.58
CA THR A 168 -16.59 -9.69 44.11
C THR A 168 -15.47 -9.80 43.08
N SER A 169 -14.58 -10.79 43.18
CA SER A 169 -13.52 -11.02 42.18
C SER A 169 -14.09 -11.42 40.82
N ASN A 170 -15.14 -12.26 40.81
CA ASN A 170 -15.81 -12.65 39.58
C ASN A 170 -16.52 -11.45 38.94
N ARG A 171 -17.19 -10.60 39.74
CA ARG A 171 -17.84 -9.39 39.21
C ARG A 171 -16.85 -8.44 38.53
N LYS A 172 -15.66 -8.24 39.13
CA LYS A 172 -14.57 -7.47 38.50
C LYS A 172 -14.10 -8.10 37.19
N LEU A 173 -13.93 -9.42 37.17
CA LEU A 173 -13.58 -10.16 35.94
C LEU A 173 -14.66 -10.01 34.86
N GLY A 174 -15.93 -10.06 35.24
CA GLY A 174 -17.07 -9.81 34.36
C GLY A 174 -17.02 -8.43 33.71
N LEU A 175 -16.72 -7.38 34.49
CA LEU A 175 -16.53 -6.02 33.95
C LEU A 175 -15.34 -5.92 32.98
N ILE A 176 -14.23 -6.62 33.24
CA ILE A 176 -13.07 -6.61 32.33
C ILE A 176 -13.49 -7.19 30.97
N TRP A 177 -14.16 -8.33 30.96
CA TRP A 177 -14.63 -8.95 29.71
C TRP A 177 -15.71 -8.11 29.01
N LEU A 178 -16.59 -7.47 29.78
CA LEU A 178 -17.59 -6.56 29.23
C LEU A 178 -16.93 -5.39 28.50
N ASN A 179 -15.91 -4.76 29.12
CA ASN A 179 -15.16 -3.66 28.50
C ASN A 179 -14.40 -4.11 27.24
N LYS A 180 -13.84 -5.33 27.23
CA LYS A 180 -13.21 -5.90 26.01
C LYS A 180 -14.23 -6.07 24.87
N SER A 181 -15.42 -6.58 25.18
CA SER A 181 -16.49 -6.72 24.19
C SER A 181 -16.97 -5.36 23.66
N VAL A 182 -17.05 -4.34 24.53
CA VAL A 182 -17.35 -2.95 24.16
C VAL A 182 -16.27 -2.33 23.27
N ALA A 183 -14.99 -2.62 23.51
CA ALA A 183 -13.88 -2.17 22.66
C ALA A 183 -14.00 -2.76 21.23
N ASN A 184 -14.53 -3.98 21.11
CA ASN A 184 -14.87 -4.61 19.84
C ASN A 184 -16.25 -4.19 19.29
N ASN A 185 -16.82 -3.10 19.81
CA ASN A 185 -18.07 -2.47 19.38
C ASN A 185 -19.32 -3.37 19.43
N ASN A 186 -19.34 -4.40 20.30
CA ASN A 186 -20.50 -5.30 20.41
C ASN A 186 -21.74 -4.57 20.97
N PRO A 187 -22.88 -4.58 20.28
CA PRO A 187 -24.05 -3.80 20.68
C PRO A 187 -24.72 -4.29 21.97
N GLN A 188 -24.70 -5.60 22.25
CA GLN A 188 -25.20 -6.14 23.53
C GLN A 188 -24.33 -5.68 24.71
N ALA A 189 -23.00 -5.70 24.53
CA ALA A 189 -22.04 -5.24 25.55
C ALA A 189 -22.11 -3.72 25.76
N LEU A 190 -22.21 -2.94 24.68
CA LEU A 190 -22.41 -1.50 24.72
C LEU A 190 -23.67 -1.15 25.51
N THR A 191 -24.77 -1.85 25.22
CA THR A 191 -26.04 -1.65 25.92
C THR A 191 -25.91 -1.97 27.40
N LYS A 192 -25.39 -3.15 27.74
CA LYS A 192 -25.25 -3.59 29.13
C LYS A 192 -24.31 -2.71 29.94
N LEU A 193 -23.18 -2.28 29.37
CA LEU A 193 -22.26 -1.37 30.06
C LEU A 193 -22.87 0.02 30.21
N GLY A 194 -23.56 0.52 29.18
CA GLY A 194 -24.29 1.78 29.22
C GLY A 194 -25.31 1.84 30.36
N THR A 195 -26.15 0.80 30.48
CA THR A 195 -27.13 0.70 31.57
C THR A 195 -26.46 0.61 32.96
N LEU A 196 -25.34 -0.10 33.09
CA LEU A 196 -24.60 -0.16 34.37
C LEU A 196 -24.07 1.21 34.81
N TYR A 197 -23.59 2.02 33.86
CA TYR A 197 -23.16 3.40 34.12
C TYR A 197 -24.32 4.33 34.52
N ILE A 198 -25.47 4.19 33.88
CA ILE A 198 -26.68 4.96 34.22
C ILE A 198 -27.17 4.60 35.62
N GLU A 199 -27.24 3.30 35.94
CA GLU A 199 -27.75 2.80 37.22
C GLU A 199 -26.73 2.97 38.38
N GLY A 200 -25.45 3.22 38.08
CA GLY A 200 -24.37 3.24 39.09
C GLY A 200 -24.12 1.86 39.73
N LYS A 201 -24.40 0.78 39.00
CA LYS A 201 -24.20 -0.60 39.47
C LYS A 201 -22.86 -1.13 38.96
N LEU A 202 -21.99 -1.57 39.88
CA LEU A 202 -20.65 -2.13 39.61
C LEU A 202 -19.61 -1.15 39.03
N VAL A 203 -20.06 -0.03 38.47
CA VAL A 203 -19.27 1.12 38.04
C VAL A 203 -19.82 2.39 38.69
N ASP A 204 -18.99 3.42 38.80
CA ASP A 204 -19.44 4.73 39.28
C ASP A 204 -20.50 5.29 38.32
N LYS A 205 -21.54 5.91 38.89
CA LYS A 205 -22.65 6.47 38.10
C LYS A 205 -22.12 7.57 37.18
N ASP A 206 -22.28 7.39 35.87
CA ASP A 206 -21.89 8.34 34.82
C ASP A 206 -22.87 8.24 33.66
N GLU A 207 -23.89 9.09 33.70
CA GLU A 207 -24.99 9.04 32.76
C GLU A 207 -24.58 9.45 31.33
N ASN A 208 -23.70 10.44 31.19
CA ASN A 208 -23.20 10.91 29.90
C ASN A 208 -22.48 9.79 29.15
N LYS A 209 -21.60 9.08 29.87
CA LYS A 209 -20.89 7.93 29.32
C LYS A 209 -21.84 6.77 29.02
N GLY A 210 -22.85 6.56 29.86
CA GLY A 210 -23.90 5.57 29.62
C GLY A 210 -24.66 5.82 28.32
N VAL A 211 -25.11 7.06 28.11
CA VAL A 211 -25.83 7.51 26.92
C VAL A 211 -24.94 7.43 25.66
N GLU A 212 -23.66 7.79 25.75
CA GLU A 212 -22.72 7.64 24.63
C GLU A 212 -22.62 6.18 24.14
N LEU A 213 -22.47 5.23 25.07
CA LEU A 213 -22.40 3.81 24.75
C LEU A 213 -23.71 3.28 24.15
N LEU A 214 -24.87 3.72 24.68
CA LEU A 214 -26.18 3.39 24.12
C LEU A 214 -26.34 3.94 22.70
N ASN A 215 -25.96 5.20 22.45
CA ASN A 215 -26.01 5.81 21.12
C ASN A 215 -25.12 5.06 20.10
N ARG A 216 -23.94 4.59 20.54
CA ARG A 216 -23.09 3.72 19.69
C ARG A 216 -23.79 2.42 19.30
N ALA A 217 -24.50 1.77 20.23
CA ALA A 217 -25.29 0.57 19.91
C ALA A 217 -26.49 0.89 19.00
N VAL A 218 -27.15 2.04 19.22
CA VAL A 218 -28.25 2.53 18.39
C VAL A 218 -27.83 2.80 16.94
N SER A 219 -26.62 3.34 16.73
CA SER A 219 -26.07 3.55 15.38
C SER A 219 -25.90 2.25 14.58
N GLN A 220 -25.82 1.11 15.27
CA GLN A 220 -25.80 -0.23 14.67
C GLN A 220 -27.20 -0.83 14.47
N GLY A 221 -28.27 -0.07 14.75
CA GLY A 221 -29.65 -0.55 14.71
C GLY A 221 -30.03 -1.43 15.90
N PHE A 222 -29.31 -1.41 17.02
CA PHE A 222 -29.63 -2.33 18.12
C PHE A 222 -30.85 -1.86 18.95
N ALA A 223 -32.00 -2.51 18.75
CA ALA A 223 -33.27 -2.09 19.36
C ALA A 223 -33.27 -2.08 20.91
N PRO A 224 -32.64 -3.02 21.64
CA PRO A 224 -32.57 -2.94 23.11
C PRO A 224 -31.86 -1.70 23.64
N ALA A 225 -30.93 -1.11 22.89
CA ALA A 225 -30.31 0.17 23.27
C ALA A 225 -31.28 1.35 23.11
N MET A 226 -32.14 1.31 22.08
CA MET A 226 -33.20 2.29 21.89
C MET A 226 -34.22 2.22 23.04
N VAL A 227 -34.58 1.00 23.47
CA VAL A 227 -35.45 0.79 24.65
C VAL A 227 -34.81 1.38 25.91
N ALA A 228 -33.53 1.10 26.18
CA ALA A 228 -32.83 1.65 27.34
C ALA A 228 -32.75 3.19 27.34
N LEU A 229 -32.59 3.82 26.17
CA LEU A 229 -32.67 5.28 26.05
C LEU A 229 -34.09 5.81 26.29
N GLY A 230 -35.11 5.07 25.85
CA GLY A 230 -36.51 5.38 26.12
C GLY A 230 -36.85 5.30 27.61
N GLU A 231 -36.39 4.25 28.29
CA GLU A 231 -36.54 4.08 29.75
C GLU A 231 -35.84 5.22 30.51
N LEU A 232 -34.61 5.58 30.14
CA LEU A 232 -33.90 6.71 30.74
C LEU A 232 -34.63 8.05 30.52
N ALA A 233 -35.17 8.28 29.32
CA ALA A 233 -35.96 9.48 29.04
C ALA A 233 -37.22 9.54 29.91
N LEU A 234 -37.85 8.40 30.23
CA LEU A 234 -38.96 8.34 31.18
C LEU A 234 -38.52 8.68 32.61
N GLU A 235 -37.34 8.22 33.06
CA GLU A 235 -36.79 8.57 34.38
C GLU A 235 -36.58 10.09 34.53
N HIS A 236 -36.29 10.80 33.44
CA HIS A 236 -36.14 12.26 33.39
C HIS A 236 -37.43 13.04 33.05
N ASP A 237 -38.59 12.36 33.01
CA ASP A 237 -39.89 12.94 32.62
C ASP A 237 -39.90 13.53 31.18
N GLN A 238 -38.99 13.09 30.30
CA GLN A 238 -38.86 13.50 28.89
C GLN A 238 -39.71 12.61 27.97
N LYS A 239 -41.02 12.68 28.12
CA LYS A 239 -41.97 11.75 27.48
C LYS A 239 -41.94 11.74 25.95
N ASP A 240 -41.73 12.89 25.31
CA ASP A 240 -41.67 12.97 23.84
C ASP A 240 -40.45 12.23 23.27
N GLN A 241 -39.31 12.34 23.95
CA GLN A 241 -38.08 11.62 23.58
C GLN A 241 -38.20 10.12 23.84
N ALA A 242 -38.84 9.73 24.94
CA ALA A 242 -39.15 8.33 25.22
C ALA A 242 -40.02 7.72 24.12
N LEU A 243 -41.09 8.40 23.70
CA LEU A 243 -41.94 7.97 22.60
C LEU A 243 -41.16 7.85 21.28
N GLU A 244 -40.25 8.79 20.98
CA GLU A 244 -39.43 8.70 19.77
C GLU A 244 -38.56 7.44 19.77
N TRP A 245 -37.88 7.15 20.89
CA TRP A 245 -37.01 5.98 21.01
C TRP A 245 -37.76 4.66 20.96
N PHE A 246 -38.88 4.53 21.69
CA PHE A 246 -39.68 3.32 21.63
C PHE A 246 -40.31 3.10 20.25
N ASN A 247 -40.74 4.17 19.55
CA ASN A 247 -41.18 4.08 18.16
C ASN A 247 -40.05 3.61 17.23
N LYS A 248 -38.82 4.12 17.39
CA LYS A 248 -37.65 3.64 16.62
C LYS A 248 -37.37 2.16 16.89
N ALA A 249 -37.45 1.72 18.15
CA ALA A 249 -37.29 0.31 18.53
C ALA A 249 -38.40 -0.57 17.93
N SER A 250 -39.65 -0.11 17.94
CA SER A 250 -40.80 -0.82 17.38
C SER A 250 -40.71 -1.05 15.86
N LYS A 251 -40.14 -0.08 15.11
CA LYS A 251 -39.88 -0.23 13.66
C LYS A 251 -38.90 -1.35 13.34
N GLN A 252 -38.09 -1.75 14.32
CA GLN A 252 -37.17 -2.88 14.21
C GLN A 252 -37.77 -4.19 14.75
N GLN A 253 -39.10 -4.26 14.88
CA GLN A 253 -39.82 -5.45 15.34
C GLN A 253 -39.39 -5.94 16.72
N ASN A 254 -38.96 -5.03 17.60
CA ASN A 254 -38.70 -5.37 18.98
C ASN A 254 -40.03 -5.57 19.73
N ASP A 255 -40.32 -6.82 20.10
CA ASP A 255 -41.56 -7.25 20.75
C ASP A 255 -41.81 -6.55 22.10
N ARG A 256 -40.76 -6.32 22.88
CA ARG A 256 -40.82 -5.63 24.18
C ARG A 256 -41.14 -4.14 24.06
N ALA A 257 -40.61 -3.45 23.04
CA ALA A 257 -40.87 -2.04 22.81
C ALA A 257 -42.36 -1.72 22.59
N TYR A 258 -43.14 -2.67 22.06
CA TYR A 258 -44.58 -2.52 21.94
C TYR A 258 -45.28 -2.46 23.30
N LEU A 259 -44.82 -3.22 24.30
CA LEU A 259 -45.39 -3.15 25.66
C LEU A 259 -44.97 -1.88 26.39
N ASP A 260 -43.72 -1.45 26.24
CA ASP A 260 -43.25 -0.21 26.84
C ASP A 260 -44.05 1.00 26.28
N LEU A 261 -44.33 1.00 24.97
CA LEU A 261 -45.26 1.96 24.35
C LEU A 261 -46.65 1.86 24.98
N ALA A 262 -47.21 0.64 25.10
CA ALA A 262 -48.52 0.45 25.69
C ALA A 262 -48.60 1.00 27.12
N HIS A 263 -47.59 0.74 27.96
CA HIS A 263 -47.54 1.18 29.35
C HIS A 263 -47.52 2.70 29.49
N ILE A 264 -46.84 3.43 28.59
CA ILE A 264 -46.84 4.91 28.59
C ILE A 264 -48.25 5.46 28.40
N TYR A 265 -48.99 4.90 27.45
CA TYR A 265 -50.37 5.31 27.17
C TYR A 265 -51.37 4.85 28.26
N LEU A 266 -50.99 3.94 29.16
CA LEU A 266 -51.84 3.45 30.27
C LEU A 266 -51.71 4.21 31.57
N GLN A 267 -50.82 5.18 31.68
CA GLN A 267 -50.61 5.94 32.91
C GLN A 267 -51.76 6.96 33.12
N PRO A 268 -52.70 6.77 34.07
CA PRO A 268 -53.94 7.57 34.14
C PRO A 268 -53.73 9.06 34.45
N LYS A 269 -52.55 9.42 34.97
CA LYS A 269 -52.16 10.80 35.30
C LYS A 269 -51.30 11.45 34.21
N SER A 270 -51.06 10.75 33.10
CA SER A 270 -50.25 11.24 31.99
C SER A 270 -51.09 12.04 31.01
N PRO A 271 -50.59 13.16 30.44
CA PRO A 271 -51.25 13.85 29.33
C PRO A 271 -51.33 12.98 28.06
N LEU A 272 -50.55 11.90 28.01
CA LEU A 272 -50.55 10.90 26.93
C LEU A 272 -51.50 9.72 27.24
N TYR A 273 -52.31 9.79 28.29
CA TYR A 273 -53.21 8.68 28.63
C TYR A 273 -54.23 8.44 27.52
N ASP A 274 -54.07 7.32 26.82
CA ASP A 274 -55.00 6.84 25.80
C ASP A 274 -55.10 5.31 25.86
N PRO A 275 -56.07 4.78 26.63
CA PRO A 275 -56.30 3.35 26.76
C PRO A 275 -56.49 2.62 25.42
N LYS A 276 -57.02 3.29 24.39
CA LYS A 276 -57.23 2.66 23.08
C LYS A 276 -55.91 2.48 22.34
N THR A 277 -55.05 3.51 22.35
CA THR A 277 -53.71 3.42 21.77
C THR A 277 -52.85 2.41 22.54
N ALA A 278 -52.95 2.39 23.86
CA ALA A 278 -52.32 1.34 24.67
C ALA A 278 -52.76 -0.06 24.26
N PHE A 279 -54.08 -0.27 24.13
CA PHE A 279 -54.64 -1.55 23.71
C PHE A 279 -54.12 -1.98 22.32
N MET A 280 -54.01 -1.06 21.36
CA MET A 280 -53.47 -1.37 20.03
C MET A 280 -52.01 -1.83 20.09
N TRP A 281 -51.18 -1.21 20.93
CA TRP A 281 -49.79 -1.61 21.12
C TRP A 281 -49.66 -2.95 21.86
N THR A 282 -50.46 -3.19 22.91
CA THR A 282 -50.53 -4.49 23.60
C THR A 282 -51.03 -5.58 22.65
N LEU A 283 -51.99 -5.27 21.78
CA LEU A 283 -52.47 -6.19 20.74
C LEU A 283 -51.37 -6.51 19.73
N LYS A 284 -50.60 -5.51 19.31
CA LYS A 284 -49.47 -5.73 18.40
C LYS A 284 -48.40 -6.61 19.05
N ALA A 285 -48.07 -6.37 20.32
CA ALA A 285 -47.16 -7.22 21.10
C ALA A 285 -47.66 -8.67 21.19
N ALA A 286 -48.96 -8.86 21.43
CA ALA A 286 -49.59 -10.17 21.47
C ALA A 286 -49.57 -10.88 20.10
N GLN A 287 -49.82 -10.15 19.01
CA GLN A 287 -49.79 -10.69 17.64
C GLN A 287 -48.39 -11.08 17.19
N ASP A 288 -47.36 -10.34 17.58
CA ASP A 288 -45.95 -10.67 17.32
C ASP A 288 -45.43 -11.79 18.25
N GLY A 289 -46.30 -12.41 19.05
CA GLY A 289 -46.01 -13.65 19.77
C GLY A 289 -45.46 -13.47 21.18
N LEU A 290 -45.56 -12.27 21.78
CA LEU A 290 -45.07 -12.04 23.13
C LEU A 290 -46.06 -12.57 24.20
N PRO A 291 -45.69 -13.57 25.02
CA PRO A 291 -46.62 -14.15 26.00
C PRO A 291 -47.09 -13.14 27.06
N GLN A 292 -46.20 -12.23 27.47
CA GLN A 292 -46.56 -11.14 28.39
C GLN A 292 -47.59 -10.20 27.74
N GLY A 293 -47.43 -9.84 26.47
CA GLY A 293 -48.41 -9.02 25.76
C GLY A 293 -49.76 -9.71 25.62
N LYS A 294 -49.77 -11.03 25.39
CA LYS A 294 -51.02 -11.83 25.41
C LYS A 294 -51.71 -11.81 26.77
N ARG A 295 -50.96 -11.90 27.87
CA ARG A 295 -51.50 -11.83 29.24
C ARG A 295 -52.03 -10.44 29.59
N GLU A 296 -51.28 -9.39 29.26
CA GLU A 296 -51.71 -8.01 29.49
C GLU A 296 -52.92 -7.65 28.61
N LEU A 297 -52.95 -8.14 27.36
CA LEU A 297 -54.11 -8.01 26.48
C LEU A 297 -55.34 -8.72 27.07
N ALA A 298 -55.15 -9.92 27.62
CA ALA A 298 -56.21 -10.63 28.32
C ALA A 298 -56.74 -9.84 29.52
N GLU A 299 -55.86 -9.22 30.30
CA GLU A 299 -56.23 -8.36 31.42
C GLU A 299 -57.00 -7.11 30.96
N MET A 300 -56.61 -6.51 29.83
CA MET A 300 -57.34 -5.40 29.21
C MET A 300 -58.76 -5.79 28.80
N TYR A 301 -58.95 -6.95 28.17
CA TYR A 301 -60.27 -7.50 27.85
C TYR A 301 -61.06 -7.87 29.11
N GLN A 302 -60.41 -8.30 30.18
CA GLN A 302 -61.08 -8.64 31.43
C GLN A 302 -61.56 -7.39 32.20
N LYS A 303 -60.77 -6.31 32.18
CA LYS A 303 -61.02 -5.06 32.91
C LYS A 303 -61.69 -3.96 32.07
N GLY A 304 -61.83 -4.15 30.76
CA GLY A 304 -62.43 -3.16 29.85
C GLY A 304 -61.52 -1.95 29.59
N ILE A 305 -60.20 -2.16 29.51
CA ILE A 305 -59.22 -1.09 29.35
C ILE A 305 -58.94 -0.91 27.85
N GLY A 306 -59.44 0.18 27.27
CA GLY A 306 -59.24 0.48 25.83
C GLY A 306 -60.11 -0.34 24.87
N VAL A 307 -60.83 -1.33 25.37
CA VAL A 307 -61.72 -2.24 24.64
C VAL A 307 -62.91 -2.62 25.54
N GLU A 308 -64.01 -3.12 24.96
CA GLU A 308 -65.15 -3.66 25.73
C GLU A 308 -64.77 -4.94 26.49
N THR A 309 -65.44 -5.22 27.60
CA THR A 309 -65.13 -6.40 28.43
C THR A 309 -65.54 -7.70 27.74
N ASP A 310 -64.58 -8.58 27.45
CA ASP A 310 -64.82 -9.90 26.89
C ASP A 310 -63.99 -10.99 27.63
N PRO A 311 -64.59 -11.66 28.63
CA PRO A 311 -63.92 -12.72 29.40
C PRO A 311 -63.53 -13.95 28.57
N ASN A 312 -64.19 -14.22 27.44
CA ASN A 312 -63.89 -15.37 26.59
C ASN A 312 -62.64 -15.11 25.76
N ILE A 313 -62.52 -13.92 25.18
CA ILE A 313 -61.31 -13.49 24.45
C ILE A 313 -60.13 -13.37 25.43
N ALA A 314 -60.35 -12.83 26.63
CA ALA A 314 -59.33 -12.80 27.68
C ALA A 314 -58.77 -14.20 27.97
N LYS A 315 -59.65 -15.19 28.14
CA LYS A 315 -59.23 -16.59 28.35
C LYS A 315 -58.47 -17.16 27.16
N GLN A 316 -58.91 -16.89 25.93
CA GLN A 316 -58.21 -17.36 24.72
C GLN A 316 -56.78 -16.84 24.64
N TRP A 317 -56.55 -15.56 24.94
CA TRP A 317 -55.20 -15.01 24.96
C TRP A 317 -54.32 -15.57 26.07
N VAL A 318 -54.88 -15.89 27.26
CA VAL A 318 -54.15 -16.61 28.32
C VAL A 318 -53.80 -18.03 27.87
N ASP A 319 -54.73 -18.76 27.28
CA ASP A 319 -54.50 -20.12 26.79
C ASP A 319 -53.44 -20.12 25.67
N GLN A 320 -53.48 -19.14 24.77
CA GLN A 320 -52.47 -18.96 23.72
C GLN A 320 -51.11 -18.52 24.29
N ALA A 321 -51.08 -17.68 25.33
CA ALA A 321 -49.83 -17.34 26.03
C ALA A 321 -49.18 -18.57 26.65
N ASN A 322 -49.98 -19.45 27.25
CA ASN A 322 -49.51 -20.69 27.85
C ASN A 322 -49.06 -21.72 26.79
N GLN A 323 -49.76 -21.79 25.65
CA GLN A 323 -49.34 -22.61 24.50
C GLN A 323 -48.02 -22.10 23.91
N ASP A 324 -47.88 -20.79 23.70
CA ASP A 324 -46.65 -20.18 23.17
C ASP A 324 -45.45 -20.33 24.12
N GLU A 325 -45.68 -20.23 25.44
CA GLU A 325 -44.65 -20.56 26.43
C GLU A 325 -44.26 -22.04 26.40
N SER A 326 -45.21 -22.94 26.08
CA SER A 326 -44.93 -24.36 25.91
C SER A 326 -44.24 -24.69 24.57
N SER A 327 -44.51 -23.93 23.49
CA SER A 327 -43.95 -24.13 22.14
C SER A 327 -42.61 -23.40 21.92
N LYS A 328 -42.29 -22.33 22.66
CA LYS A 328 -40.92 -21.74 22.69
C LYS A 328 -39.86 -22.72 23.23
N ASN A 329 -40.27 -23.74 23.98
CA ASN A 329 -39.41 -24.87 24.36
C ASN A 329 -39.17 -25.87 23.22
N GLN A 330 -39.77 -25.67 22.04
CA GLN A 330 -39.66 -26.49 20.84
C GLN A 330 -39.05 -25.74 19.63
N GLU A 331 -38.32 -24.64 19.85
CA GLU A 331 -37.47 -24.08 18.79
C GLU A 331 -36.35 -25.07 18.42
N ALA A 332 -36.11 -25.26 17.11
CA ALA A 332 -35.04 -26.14 16.64
C ALA A 332 -33.68 -25.65 17.16
N ALA A 333 -32.88 -26.53 17.76
CA ALA A 333 -31.57 -26.22 18.34
C ALA A 333 -30.66 -25.37 17.43
N LEU A 334 -30.78 -25.53 16.11
CA LEU A 334 -30.03 -24.78 15.10
C LEU A 334 -30.43 -23.30 15.03
N ALA A 335 -31.71 -22.97 15.19
CA ALA A 335 -32.21 -21.59 15.22
C ALA A 335 -31.67 -20.84 16.45
N GLN A 336 -31.66 -21.50 17.61
CA GLN A 336 -31.09 -20.95 18.84
C GLN A 336 -29.57 -20.71 18.72
N ALA A 337 -28.87 -21.65 18.08
CA ALA A 337 -27.46 -21.47 17.77
C ALA A 337 -27.24 -20.28 16.82
N ALA A 338 -28.02 -20.15 15.74
CA ALA A 338 -27.92 -19.04 14.80
C ALA A 338 -28.20 -17.67 15.47
N LEU A 339 -29.24 -17.57 16.30
CA LEU A 339 -29.54 -16.39 17.10
C LEU A 339 -28.37 -15.99 18.00
N TRP A 340 -27.75 -16.96 18.68
CA TRP A 340 -26.60 -16.66 19.53
C TRP A 340 -25.36 -16.22 18.73
N LEU A 341 -25.06 -16.93 17.63
CA LEU A 341 -23.93 -16.63 16.74
C LEU A 341 -24.09 -15.30 16.00
N SER A 342 -25.34 -14.87 15.75
CA SER A 342 -25.66 -13.60 15.12
C SER A 342 -25.88 -12.45 16.10
N ASN A 343 -25.62 -12.66 17.39
CA ASN A 343 -25.85 -11.67 18.45
C ASN A 343 -27.33 -11.20 18.56
N GLY A 344 -28.28 -12.08 18.20
CA GLY A 344 -29.71 -11.86 18.25
C GLY A 344 -30.32 -11.25 16.98
N VAL A 345 -29.57 -11.18 15.88
CA VAL A 345 -30.02 -10.54 14.63
C VAL A 345 -30.87 -11.48 13.76
N THR A 346 -30.52 -12.76 13.69
CA THR A 346 -31.20 -13.74 12.83
C THR A 346 -31.15 -15.15 13.40
N ASP A 347 -32.21 -15.91 13.20
CA ASP A 347 -32.36 -17.33 13.51
C ASP A 347 -31.96 -18.25 12.35
N LYS A 348 -31.47 -17.67 11.23
CA LYS A 348 -31.02 -18.40 10.04
C LYS A 348 -29.51 -18.36 9.93
N LEU A 349 -28.89 -19.54 9.93
CA LEU A 349 -27.44 -19.66 9.85
C LEU A 349 -26.89 -19.22 8.49
N GLU A 350 -27.69 -19.30 7.42
CA GLU A 350 -27.32 -18.79 6.09
C GLU A 350 -27.21 -17.26 6.04
N GLN A 351 -27.67 -16.56 7.08
CA GLN A 351 -27.59 -15.10 7.20
C GLN A 351 -26.47 -14.66 8.17
N THR A 352 -25.63 -15.59 8.62
CA THR A 352 -24.47 -15.33 9.49
C THR A 352 -23.15 -15.61 8.75
N ASP A 353 -22.02 -15.46 9.44
CA ASP A 353 -20.68 -15.74 8.88
C ASP A 353 -20.44 -17.22 8.52
N PHE A 354 -21.41 -18.09 8.83
CA PHE A 354 -21.39 -19.53 8.54
C PHE A 354 -22.03 -19.89 7.19
N GLN A 355 -22.57 -18.92 6.46
CA GLN A 355 -23.11 -19.14 5.12
C GLN A 355 -22.05 -19.73 4.16
N MET A 356 -22.52 -20.53 3.19
CA MET A 356 -21.70 -20.93 2.05
C MET A 356 -21.42 -19.69 1.20
N GLN A 357 -20.22 -19.60 0.63
CA GLN A 357 -19.83 -18.52 -0.29
C GLN A 357 -19.46 -19.09 -1.66
N GLY A 358 -19.14 -18.21 -2.60
CA GLY A 358 -18.69 -18.63 -3.92
C GLY A 358 -19.83 -19.11 -4.82
N ILE A 359 -19.54 -20.14 -5.60
CA ILE A 359 -20.49 -20.75 -6.54
C ILE A 359 -21.69 -21.40 -5.85
N LEU A 360 -21.59 -21.71 -4.55
CA LEU A 360 -22.60 -22.46 -3.81
C LEU A 360 -23.76 -21.59 -3.29
N SER A 361 -23.64 -20.26 -3.37
CA SER A 361 -24.68 -19.35 -2.86
C SER A 361 -24.81 -18.03 -3.63
N ALA A 362 -23.77 -17.56 -4.32
CA ALA A 362 -23.74 -16.19 -4.82
C ALA A 362 -23.82 -16.05 -6.35
N TRP A 363 -23.65 -17.14 -7.11
CA TRP A 363 -23.76 -17.11 -8.57
C TRP A 363 -25.23 -17.26 -8.99
N GLN A 364 -25.69 -16.37 -9.87
CA GLN A 364 -27.11 -16.29 -10.29
C GLN A 364 -27.35 -16.80 -11.72
N ASN A 365 -26.40 -17.53 -12.29
CA ASN A 365 -26.49 -18.06 -13.65
C ASN A 365 -26.48 -19.61 -13.65
N PRO A 366 -27.64 -20.28 -13.82
CA PRO A 366 -27.72 -21.74 -13.83
C PRO A 366 -26.85 -22.43 -14.89
N SER A 367 -26.63 -21.79 -16.05
CA SER A 367 -25.89 -22.43 -17.15
C SER A 367 -24.41 -22.65 -16.84
N VAL A 368 -23.83 -21.85 -15.93
CA VAL A 368 -22.43 -21.97 -15.49
C VAL A 368 -22.27 -22.74 -14.18
N LEU A 369 -23.39 -23.03 -13.49
CA LEU A 369 -23.43 -23.89 -12.31
C LEU A 369 -23.45 -25.38 -12.66
N GLY A 370 -23.89 -25.72 -13.88
CA GLY A 370 -23.87 -27.07 -14.40
C GLY A 370 -22.49 -27.71 -14.29
N ASP A 371 -22.44 -28.97 -13.87
CA ASP A 371 -21.21 -29.75 -13.98
C ASP A 371 -20.79 -29.86 -15.44
N PHE A 372 -19.48 -30.01 -15.64
CA PHE A 372 -18.85 -30.10 -16.94
C PHE A 372 -18.90 -28.81 -17.78
N SER A 373 -19.06 -27.67 -17.12
CA SER A 373 -18.91 -26.34 -17.73
C SER A 373 -17.48 -25.78 -17.60
N TYR A 374 -17.08 -24.94 -18.54
CA TYR A 374 -15.81 -24.18 -18.48
C TYR A 374 -16.10 -22.72 -18.24
N ASN A 375 -15.66 -22.21 -17.08
CA ASN A 375 -15.85 -20.82 -16.69
C ASN A 375 -14.56 -20.02 -16.91
N GLN A 376 -14.73 -18.74 -17.27
CA GLN A 376 -13.62 -17.83 -17.46
C GLN A 376 -13.27 -17.20 -16.12
N ALA A 377 -11.98 -17.26 -15.80
CA ALA A 377 -11.46 -16.73 -14.55
C ALA A 377 -11.11 -15.23 -14.70
N PRO A 378 -11.14 -14.47 -13.59
CA PRO A 378 -10.67 -13.09 -13.55
C PRO A 378 -9.17 -13.00 -13.86
N LYS A 379 -8.70 -11.81 -14.22
CA LYS A 379 -7.33 -11.57 -14.69
C LYS A 379 -6.61 -10.52 -13.88
N LEU A 380 -5.34 -10.79 -13.59
CA LEU A 380 -4.43 -9.85 -12.94
C LEU A 380 -3.43 -9.28 -13.93
N LYS A 381 -2.95 -8.05 -13.65
CA LYS A 381 -1.83 -7.49 -14.39
C LYS A 381 -0.52 -8.10 -13.93
N ASN A 382 0.20 -8.70 -14.87
CA ASN A 382 1.56 -9.16 -14.64
C ASN A 382 2.54 -8.00 -14.85
N VAL A 383 3.34 -7.71 -13.82
CA VAL A 383 4.45 -6.76 -13.94
C VAL A 383 5.60 -7.45 -14.65
N VAL A 384 6.00 -6.91 -15.79
CA VAL A 384 7.10 -7.44 -16.61
C VAL A 384 8.38 -6.63 -16.39
N ARG A 385 9.54 -7.22 -16.67
CA ARG A 385 10.85 -6.57 -16.53
C ARG A 385 10.89 -5.21 -17.21
N GLN A 386 10.39 -5.11 -18.44
CA GLN A 386 10.36 -3.88 -19.24
C GLN A 386 9.44 -2.80 -18.63
N SER A 387 8.52 -3.17 -17.74
CA SER A 387 7.68 -2.20 -17.04
C SER A 387 8.40 -1.57 -15.83
N VAL A 388 9.33 -2.29 -15.22
CA VAL A 388 10.12 -1.87 -14.05
C VAL A 388 11.39 -1.12 -14.47
N PHE A 389 12.07 -1.61 -15.50
CA PHE A 389 13.32 -1.02 -16.00
C PHE A 389 13.06 -0.28 -17.32
N LYS A 390 12.90 1.05 -17.22
CA LYS A 390 12.65 1.93 -18.36
C LYS A 390 13.61 3.12 -18.28
N PRO A 391 14.72 3.10 -19.03
CA PRO A 391 15.68 4.18 -18.94
C PRO A 391 15.08 5.44 -19.59
N GLN A 392 14.92 6.49 -18.78
CA GLN A 392 14.36 7.77 -19.22
C GLN A 392 15.50 8.68 -19.69
N PHE A 393 15.66 8.81 -21.00
CA PHE A 393 16.64 9.71 -21.62
C PHE A 393 15.99 11.05 -21.93
N GLU A 394 15.61 11.76 -20.87
CA GLU A 394 15.03 13.10 -20.92
C GLU A 394 16.02 14.09 -20.34
N LEU A 395 16.11 15.31 -20.89
CA LEU A 395 17.02 16.32 -20.36
C LEU A 395 16.59 16.70 -18.95
N ILE A 396 17.54 16.71 -18.01
CA ILE A 396 17.30 17.29 -16.69
C ILE A 396 17.13 18.79 -16.90
N GLN A 397 15.93 19.28 -16.58
CA GLN A 397 15.63 20.69 -16.66
C GLN A 397 16.44 21.43 -15.58
N PRO A 398 17.11 22.54 -15.92
CA PRO A 398 17.86 23.30 -14.93
C PRO A 398 17.01 23.79 -13.75
N ASN A 399 15.70 23.97 -13.96
CA ASN A 399 14.76 24.35 -12.90
C ASN A 399 14.52 23.24 -11.87
N ASP A 400 14.69 21.96 -12.23
CA ASP A 400 14.52 20.80 -11.35
C ASP A 400 15.77 20.52 -10.50
N VAL A 401 16.92 21.07 -10.88
CA VAL A 401 18.15 20.99 -10.09
C VAL A 401 18.04 21.96 -8.91
N PRO A 402 18.26 21.53 -7.65
CA PRO A 402 18.21 22.44 -6.50
C PRO A 402 19.22 23.58 -6.63
N ILE A 403 18.81 24.80 -6.28
CA ILE A 403 19.67 26.01 -6.30
C ILE A 403 20.94 25.79 -5.44
N THR A 404 20.83 25.06 -4.33
CA THR A 404 22.01 24.72 -3.51
C THR A 404 23.01 23.86 -4.24
N SER A 405 22.58 22.95 -5.12
CA SER A 405 23.50 22.15 -5.93
C SER A 405 24.27 23.00 -6.92
N PHE A 406 23.69 24.10 -7.41
CA PHE A 406 24.42 25.09 -8.18
C PHE A 406 25.40 25.88 -7.31
N TYR A 407 24.99 26.31 -6.12
CA TYR A 407 25.85 27.04 -5.19
C TYR A 407 27.06 26.22 -4.73
N ASP A 408 26.89 24.92 -4.45
CA ASP A 408 27.97 24.00 -4.06
C ASP A 408 29.07 23.93 -5.13
N VAL A 409 28.70 24.00 -6.41
CA VAL A 409 29.65 24.00 -7.54
C VAL A 409 30.46 25.29 -7.57
N LEU A 410 29.82 26.44 -7.31
CA LEU A 410 30.50 27.73 -7.23
C LEU A 410 31.53 27.75 -6.10
N LEU A 411 31.17 27.22 -4.92
CA LEU A 411 32.05 27.17 -3.75
C LEU A 411 33.30 26.29 -3.95
N ARG A 412 33.20 25.21 -4.72
CA ARG A 412 34.33 24.31 -5.00
C ARG A 412 35.41 24.95 -5.89
N LYS A 413 35.04 25.93 -6.73
CA LYS A 413 35.93 26.59 -7.68
C LYS A 413 36.71 27.79 -7.12
N ASN A 414 36.32 28.33 -5.98
CA ASN A 414 37.03 29.42 -5.30
C ASN A 414 37.84 28.90 -4.10
N PRO A 415 39.02 28.27 -4.31
CA PRO A 415 39.87 27.79 -3.21
C PRO A 415 40.51 28.93 -2.42
N ASP A 416 40.53 30.15 -2.97
CA ASP A 416 41.06 31.32 -2.30
C ASP A 416 40.06 31.81 -1.25
N PHE A 417 40.04 31.14 -0.11
CA PHE A 417 39.97 31.87 1.15
C PHE A 417 41.21 32.77 1.15
N GLN A 418 41.17 33.89 0.42
CA GLN A 418 42.24 34.86 0.48
C GLN A 418 42.44 35.12 1.97
N SER A 419 43.66 34.86 2.42
CA SER A 419 44.17 35.29 3.71
C SER A 419 44.16 36.81 3.71
N ASN A 420 42.96 37.41 3.66
CA ASN A 420 42.76 38.83 3.88
C ASN A 420 43.50 39.13 5.15
N GLN A 421 44.44 40.08 5.08
CA GLN A 421 45.27 40.48 6.21
C GLN A 421 44.36 40.69 7.43
N TRP A 422 44.39 39.70 8.31
CA TRP A 422 43.39 39.55 9.34
C TRP A 422 43.78 40.41 10.52
N THR A 423 42.78 41.06 11.11
CA THR A 423 42.93 41.83 12.34
C THR A 423 42.17 41.15 13.46
N TYR A 424 42.80 41.06 14.62
CA TYR A 424 42.20 40.46 15.80
C TYR A 424 40.97 41.26 16.26
N PRO A 425 39.87 40.59 16.66
CA PRO A 425 38.63 41.28 17.03
C PRO A 425 38.76 42.04 18.35
N PHE A 426 38.77 43.37 18.29
CA PHE A 426 38.84 44.22 19.49
C PHE A 426 37.55 44.19 20.31
N TYR A 427 37.65 44.39 21.63
CA TYR A 427 36.49 44.67 22.47
C TYR A 427 35.98 46.11 22.24
N PRO A 428 34.66 46.31 22.09
CA PRO A 428 34.12 47.65 21.92
C PRO A 428 34.42 48.49 23.16
N LEU A 429 34.63 49.79 22.95
CA LEU A 429 34.72 50.75 24.04
C LEU A 429 33.34 50.97 24.66
N ASN A 430 33.31 51.32 25.95
CA ASN A 430 32.09 51.78 26.61
C ASN A 430 31.42 52.91 25.79
N LYS A 431 30.08 52.94 25.72
CA LYS A 431 29.32 53.93 24.95
C LYS A 431 29.72 55.38 25.24
N GLN A 432 30.03 55.73 26.49
CA GLN A 432 30.48 57.07 26.88
C GLN A 432 31.89 57.38 26.33
N LEU A 433 32.81 56.40 26.40
CA LEU A 433 34.15 56.50 25.83
C LEU A 433 34.12 56.56 24.29
N ALA A 434 33.28 55.74 23.67
CA ALA A 434 33.09 55.69 22.22
C ALA A 434 32.43 56.96 21.66
N ALA A 435 31.43 57.51 22.35
CA ALA A 435 30.79 58.77 21.98
C ALA A 435 31.78 59.94 22.08
N ALA A 436 32.55 60.01 23.19
CA ALA A 436 33.60 61.01 23.35
C ALA A 436 34.68 60.93 22.25
N LEU A 437 34.99 59.72 21.77
CA LEU A 437 35.93 59.47 20.66
C LEU A 437 35.38 59.87 19.29
N ARG A 438 34.09 59.60 19.00
CA ARG A 438 33.46 59.88 17.70
C ARG A 438 33.24 61.36 17.45
N GLU A 439 32.87 62.13 18.47
CA GLU A 439 32.57 63.56 18.24
C GLU A 439 33.82 64.38 17.87
N HIS A 440 35.02 64.01 18.35
CA HIS A 440 36.16 64.95 18.36
C HIS A 440 37.56 64.36 18.11
N SER A 441 37.71 63.15 17.58
CA SER A 441 39.02 62.61 17.16
C SER A 441 39.32 62.87 15.67
N PRO A 442 40.41 63.59 15.31
CA PRO A 442 40.81 63.74 13.91
C PRO A 442 41.33 62.43 13.29
N VAL A 443 41.56 61.39 14.10
CA VAL A 443 42.03 60.06 13.65
C VAL A 443 40.90 59.26 12.98
N PHE A 444 39.63 59.59 13.25
CA PHE A 444 38.47 58.90 12.66
C PHE A 444 37.78 59.70 11.55
N ASN A 445 38.35 60.83 11.12
CA ASN A 445 37.83 61.65 10.00
C ASN A 445 38.45 61.30 8.63
N GLN A 446 39.10 60.14 8.51
CA GLN A 446 39.54 59.60 7.22
C GLN A 446 38.61 58.45 6.80
N THR A 447 37.95 58.63 5.66
CA THR A 447 37.02 57.68 5.01
C THR A 447 37.70 56.42 4.46
N ASN A 448 38.90 56.05 4.91
CA ASN A 448 39.61 54.84 4.50
C ASN A 448 40.38 54.22 5.69
N LEU A 449 39.66 53.54 6.57
CA LEU A 449 40.22 52.48 7.41
C LEU A 449 39.49 51.17 7.07
N PRO A 450 40.20 50.05 6.89
CA PRO A 450 39.59 48.76 6.61
C PRO A 450 38.75 48.31 7.82
N VAL A 451 37.50 47.96 7.55
CA VAL A 451 36.46 47.60 8.52
C VAL A 451 36.84 46.31 9.27
N PRO A 452 36.69 46.26 10.61
CA PRO A 452 35.92 45.15 11.19
C PRO A 452 34.97 45.59 12.30
N TYR A 453 33.70 45.16 12.16
CA TYR A 453 32.65 45.04 13.18
C TYR A 453 32.27 46.29 13.99
N ILE A 454 31.43 47.13 13.39
CA ILE A 454 30.46 47.96 14.11
C ILE A 454 29.13 47.20 14.04
N ASP A 455 28.78 46.50 15.11
CA ASP A 455 27.50 45.79 15.21
C ASP A 455 26.35 46.75 15.57
N ALA A 456 25.18 46.46 15.04
CA ALA A 456 24.05 47.36 14.80
C ALA A 456 23.27 47.81 16.05
N ASN A 457 22.95 49.11 16.11
CA ASN A 457 21.57 49.64 16.12
C ASN A 457 21.56 51.13 16.51
N TYR A 458 21.24 52.00 15.56
CA TYR A 458 20.29 53.11 15.75
C TYR A 458 19.78 53.50 14.37
N TYR A 459 18.47 53.30 14.13
CA TYR A 459 17.79 53.89 12.99
C TYR A 459 17.76 55.41 13.14
N ASP A 460 17.93 56.06 12.00
CA ASP A 460 17.99 57.48 11.75
C ASP A 460 16.59 58.12 11.75
N TYR A 461 16.50 59.38 12.19
CA TYR A 461 15.48 60.33 11.75
C TYR A 461 16.10 61.73 11.75
N ASP A 462 16.07 62.35 10.56
CA ASP A 462 16.39 63.71 10.17
C ASP A 462 16.30 64.79 11.28
N ASP A 463 17.23 65.75 11.31
CA ASP A 463 17.07 67.02 10.59
C ASP A 463 18.29 67.95 10.75
N ASN A 464 18.46 68.81 9.76
CA ASN A 464 19.48 69.83 9.56
C ASN A 464 19.84 70.68 10.78
N SER A 465 21.14 70.95 10.98
CA SER A 465 21.63 72.32 11.18
C SER A 465 23.15 72.41 11.05
N GLN A 466 23.60 73.35 10.22
CA GLN A 466 25.01 73.75 10.11
C GLN A 466 25.44 74.50 11.37
N ALA A 467 26.56 74.08 11.98
CA ALA A 467 27.24 74.85 13.03
C ALA A 467 28.52 75.53 12.50
N SER A 468 28.79 76.71 13.05
CA SER A 468 29.71 77.74 12.58
C SER A 468 31.17 77.48 13.00
N ILE A 469 32.11 77.97 12.18
CA ILE A 469 33.58 77.90 12.37
C ILE A 469 34.08 78.45 13.72
N LEU A 470 33.25 79.22 14.45
CA LEU A 470 33.57 79.69 15.81
C LEU A 470 33.45 78.59 16.90
N ASP A 471 32.66 77.53 16.71
CA ASP A 471 32.52 76.44 17.70
C ASP A 471 33.76 75.54 17.75
N LEU A 472 34.58 75.55 16.68
CA LEU A 472 35.83 74.78 16.58
C LEU A 472 36.98 75.35 17.42
N TRP A 473 36.90 76.62 17.87
CA TRP A 473 38.02 77.31 18.53
C TRP A 473 37.88 77.40 20.06
N THR A 474 36.75 77.00 20.64
CA THR A 474 36.51 77.02 22.10
C THR A 474 36.57 75.64 22.78
N ASN A 475 36.55 74.53 22.03
CA ASN A 475 36.37 73.17 22.58
C ASN A 475 37.64 72.49 23.15
N GLY A 476 38.83 73.06 22.96
CA GLY A 476 40.10 72.42 23.38
C GLY A 476 40.31 72.26 24.89
N TRP A 477 39.76 73.16 25.72
CA TRP A 477 39.90 73.10 27.19
C TRP A 477 38.75 72.33 27.88
N GLN A 478 37.56 72.26 27.26
CA GLN A 478 36.45 71.42 27.75
C GLN A 478 36.67 69.93 27.45
N ALA A 479 37.44 69.58 26.41
CA ALA A 479 37.79 68.21 26.06
C ALA A 479 38.60 67.47 27.16
N GLN A 480 39.50 68.17 27.86
CA GLN A 480 40.29 67.59 28.95
C GLN A 480 39.44 67.32 30.21
N LEU A 481 38.38 68.12 30.43
CA LEU A 481 37.44 67.91 31.53
C LEU A 481 36.55 66.66 31.32
N ASN A 482 36.14 66.34 30.09
CA ASN A 482 35.29 65.17 29.82
C ASN A 482 36.05 63.83 29.93
N TYR A 483 37.23 63.68 29.31
CA TYR A 483 38.02 62.44 29.47
C TYR A 483 38.58 62.28 30.88
N MET A 484 39.03 63.36 31.52
CA MET A 484 39.53 63.30 32.90
C MET A 484 38.40 63.02 33.89
N SER A 485 37.17 63.48 33.64
CA SER A 485 36.01 63.11 34.47
C SER A 485 35.63 61.64 34.32
N ILE A 486 35.61 61.11 33.07
CA ILE A 486 35.36 59.69 32.80
C ILE A 486 36.48 58.85 33.42
N PHE A 487 37.75 59.22 33.20
CA PHE A 487 38.90 58.54 33.77
C PHE A 487 38.88 58.59 35.29
N THR A 488 38.61 59.74 35.92
CA THR A 488 38.56 59.87 37.40
C THR A 488 37.42 59.05 37.99
N SER A 489 36.26 59.05 37.33
CA SER A 489 35.11 58.22 37.71
C SER A 489 35.44 56.74 37.62
N LEU A 490 35.96 56.28 36.48
CA LEU A 490 36.40 54.89 36.29
C LEU A 490 37.52 54.52 37.26
N TYR A 491 38.52 55.39 37.43
CA TYR A 491 39.67 55.16 38.31
C TYR A 491 39.24 55.03 39.77
N SER A 492 38.32 55.89 40.23
CA SER A 492 37.76 55.80 41.58
C SER A 492 37.02 54.48 41.83
N ARG A 493 36.34 53.93 40.81
CA ARG A 493 35.70 52.61 40.87
C ARG A 493 36.71 51.47 40.76
N ALA A 494 37.72 51.62 39.91
CA ALA A 494 38.74 50.61 39.67
C ALA A 494 39.63 50.35 40.89
N ILE A 495 39.99 51.40 41.66
CA ILE A 495 40.73 51.24 42.93
C ILE A 495 39.87 50.60 44.04
N LEU A 496 38.54 50.67 43.91
CA LEU A 496 37.59 49.98 44.79
C LEU A 496 37.29 48.54 44.36
N GLY A 497 37.99 48.05 43.33
CA GLY A 497 37.87 46.66 42.85
C GLY A 497 36.87 46.44 41.73
N ASP A 498 36.28 47.47 41.12
CA ASP A 498 35.36 47.30 39.98
C ASP A 498 36.10 46.77 38.74
N ALA A 499 35.92 45.49 38.42
CA ALA A 499 36.59 44.80 37.31
C ALA A 499 36.24 45.40 35.93
N GLN A 500 35.01 45.89 35.73
CA GLN A 500 34.61 46.55 34.48
C GLN A 500 35.32 47.90 34.34
N ALA A 501 35.42 48.67 35.42
CA ALA A 501 36.14 49.94 35.41
C ALA A 501 37.65 49.74 35.20
N GLN A 502 38.23 48.69 35.81
CA GLN A 502 39.61 48.29 35.55
C GLN A 502 39.83 47.91 34.08
N PHE A 503 38.93 47.11 33.49
CA PHE A 503 38.97 46.78 32.08
C PHE A 503 38.88 48.00 31.16
N GLU A 504 37.94 48.91 31.42
CA GLU A 504 37.76 50.14 30.62
C GLU A 504 38.97 51.08 30.72
N ILE A 505 39.60 51.21 31.89
CA ILE A 505 40.87 51.94 32.04
C ILE A 505 42.00 51.24 31.29
N GLY A 506 42.04 49.91 31.31
CA GLY A 506 42.97 49.12 30.51
C GLY A 506 42.83 49.46 29.02
N GLN A 507 41.60 49.57 28.51
CA GLN A 507 41.33 50.01 27.13
C GLN A 507 41.80 51.45 26.90
N MET A 508 41.58 52.36 27.86
CA MET A 508 42.05 53.75 27.75
C MET A 508 43.57 53.84 27.62
N PHE A 509 44.33 53.06 28.41
CA PHE A 509 45.79 53.02 28.31
C PHE A 509 46.28 52.29 27.06
N GLN A 510 45.64 51.19 26.65
CA GLN A 510 46.02 50.43 25.46
C GLN A 510 45.85 51.28 24.19
N TYR A 511 44.78 52.06 24.10
CA TYR A 511 44.45 52.86 22.91
C TYR A 511 44.82 54.35 23.02
N GLY A 512 45.35 54.81 24.16
CA GLY A 512 45.74 56.21 24.37
C GLY A 512 44.55 57.18 24.45
N ILE A 513 43.43 56.77 25.04
CA ILE A 513 42.17 57.52 25.09
C ILE A 513 42.16 58.39 26.35
N GLY A 514 42.39 59.70 26.21
CA GLY A 514 42.39 60.63 27.35
C GLY A 514 43.59 60.50 28.31
N VAL A 515 44.46 59.51 28.09
CA VAL A 515 45.72 59.23 28.77
C VAL A 515 46.80 58.89 27.76
N ALA A 516 48.08 58.99 28.14
CA ALA A 516 49.17 58.55 27.27
C ALA A 516 49.10 57.03 27.05
N GLN A 517 49.25 56.59 25.80
CA GLN A 517 49.25 55.18 25.45
C GLN A 517 50.37 54.43 26.20
N SER A 518 50.03 53.33 26.87
CA SER A 518 50.97 52.55 27.67
C SER A 518 50.50 51.11 27.85
N ASP A 519 51.12 50.16 27.14
CA ASP A 519 50.79 48.74 27.26
C ASP A 519 51.12 48.21 28.66
N ALA A 520 52.21 48.69 29.27
CA ALA A 520 52.57 48.34 30.64
C ALA A 520 51.47 48.73 31.65
N SER A 521 50.87 49.91 31.48
CA SER A 521 49.75 50.35 32.31
C SER A 521 48.48 49.55 32.00
N ALA A 522 48.18 49.31 30.72
CA ALA A 522 47.04 48.51 30.29
C ALA A 522 47.08 47.08 30.85
N ILE A 523 48.25 46.42 30.82
CA ILE A 523 48.46 45.07 31.36
C ILE A 523 48.13 45.01 32.85
N ILE A 524 48.55 45.99 33.66
CA ILE A 524 48.25 46.01 35.11
C ILE A 524 46.74 46.05 35.35
N PHE A 525 46.03 46.92 34.65
CA PHE A 525 44.58 47.04 34.79
C PHE A 525 43.84 45.83 34.25
N TYR A 526 44.28 45.23 33.14
CA TYR A 526 43.73 43.98 32.63
C TYR A 526 44.00 42.78 33.54
N GLN A 527 45.18 42.67 34.14
CA GLN A 527 45.50 41.61 35.11
C GLN A 527 44.62 41.71 36.36
N ASN A 528 44.41 42.92 36.89
CA ASN A 528 43.52 43.14 38.03
C ASN A 528 42.06 42.77 37.70
N ALA A 529 41.59 43.11 36.50
CA ALA A 529 40.26 42.71 36.04
C ALA A 529 40.17 41.20 35.76
N ALA A 530 41.20 40.59 35.19
CA ALA A 530 41.29 39.16 34.88
C ALA A 530 41.34 38.29 36.15
N GLN A 531 42.01 38.74 37.22
CA GLN A 531 41.97 38.06 38.53
C GLN A 531 40.55 37.98 39.10
N GLN A 532 39.67 38.88 38.67
CA GLN A 532 38.24 38.90 38.99
C GLN A 532 37.37 38.22 37.92
N GLN A 533 37.97 37.38 37.07
CA GLN A 533 37.33 36.62 36.00
C GLN A 533 36.67 37.48 34.91
N HIS A 534 37.16 38.70 34.67
CA HIS A 534 36.65 39.56 33.61
C HIS A 534 37.11 39.07 32.21
N LEU A 535 36.22 38.40 31.48
CA LEU A 535 36.52 37.75 30.20
C LEU A 535 37.10 38.68 29.13
N GLY A 536 36.66 39.93 29.06
CA GLY A 536 37.19 40.91 28.11
C GLY A 536 38.64 41.30 28.43
N ALA A 537 39.00 41.29 29.71
CA ALA A 537 40.34 41.63 30.18
C ALA A 537 41.31 40.47 29.94
N GLU A 538 40.89 39.23 30.23
CA GLU A 538 41.65 38.02 29.90
C GLU A 538 41.95 37.92 28.39
N TYR A 539 40.96 38.24 27.54
CA TYR A 539 41.18 38.29 26.09
C TYR A 539 42.15 39.41 25.69
N ASN A 540 41.94 40.65 26.13
CA ASN A 540 42.82 41.77 25.76
C ASN A 540 44.25 41.56 26.28
N LEU A 541 44.40 40.93 27.45
CA LEU A 541 45.68 40.54 28.01
C LEU A 541 46.38 39.47 27.14
N GLY A 542 45.67 38.39 26.82
CA GLY A 542 46.18 37.35 25.91
C GLY A 542 46.54 37.91 24.53
N MET A 543 45.77 38.88 24.02
CA MET A 543 46.06 39.57 22.77
C MET A 543 47.29 40.48 22.83
N LEU A 544 47.47 41.22 23.92
CA LEU A 544 48.68 42.04 24.12
C LEU A 544 49.93 41.15 24.23
N TYR A 545 49.86 40.04 24.97
CA TYR A 545 50.95 39.07 25.02
C TYR A 545 51.23 38.47 23.64
N LEU A 546 50.19 38.13 22.87
CA LEU A 546 50.36 37.60 21.52
C LEU A 546 51.02 38.59 20.55
N GLN A 547 50.64 39.87 20.61
CA GLN A 547 51.16 40.93 19.74
C GLN A 547 52.61 41.33 20.05
N HIS A 548 53.05 41.14 21.31
CA HIS A 548 54.38 41.53 21.77
C HIS A 548 55.29 40.35 22.11
N ALA A 549 54.89 39.12 21.78
CA ALA A 549 55.64 37.91 22.10
C ALA A 549 57.02 37.90 21.45
N LYS A 550 58.07 37.73 22.26
CA LYS A 550 59.47 37.68 21.80
C LYS A 550 60.05 36.28 21.85
N ASP A 551 59.48 35.41 22.67
CA ASP A 551 59.93 34.03 22.84
C ASP A 551 58.76 33.07 23.06
N LYS A 552 59.08 31.78 23.16
CA LYS A 552 58.10 30.70 23.35
C LYS A 552 57.25 30.86 24.61
N ASN A 553 57.79 31.46 25.68
CA ASN A 553 57.06 31.61 26.94
C ASN A 553 55.97 32.69 26.79
N ASP A 554 56.26 33.78 26.08
CA ASP A 554 55.26 34.82 25.81
C ASP A 554 54.08 34.28 24.97
N TYR A 555 54.36 33.46 23.96
CA TYR A 555 53.32 32.79 23.17
C TYR A 555 52.50 31.79 24.01
N GLN A 556 53.14 31.06 24.93
CA GLN A 556 52.44 30.14 25.82
C GLN A 556 51.55 30.88 26.83
N LEU A 557 52.01 32.02 27.36
CA LEU A 557 51.21 32.89 28.23
C LEU A 557 49.99 33.44 27.49
N ALA A 558 50.17 33.97 26.28
CA ALA A 558 49.09 34.42 25.43
C ALA A 558 48.06 33.31 25.17
N LEU A 559 48.54 32.09 24.87
CA LEU A 559 47.68 30.95 24.61
C LEU A 559 46.92 30.50 25.86
N ASN A 560 47.56 30.49 27.03
CA ASN A 560 46.92 30.13 28.29
C ASN A 560 45.78 31.10 28.61
N ASP A 561 46.02 32.41 28.51
CA ASP A 561 45.01 33.44 28.79
C ASP A 561 43.85 33.40 27.78
N LEU A 562 44.15 33.23 26.48
CA LEU A 562 43.11 33.06 25.46
C LEU A 562 42.32 31.76 25.67
N THR A 563 42.98 30.66 26.02
CA THR A 563 42.36 29.35 26.25
C THR A 563 41.44 29.37 27.47
N ASP A 564 41.90 29.94 28.57
CA ASP A 564 41.12 30.08 29.80
C ASP A 564 39.86 30.94 29.55
N ALA A 565 40.03 32.12 28.91
CA ALA A 565 38.91 32.96 28.50
C ALA A 565 37.93 32.22 27.56
N ALA A 566 38.44 31.43 26.61
CA ALA A 566 37.62 30.67 25.67
C ALA A 566 36.78 29.59 26.36
N PHE A 567 37.35 28.82 27.29
CA PHE A 567 36.61 27.81 28.05
C PHE A 567 35.58 28.42 29.01
N LYS A 568 35.81 29.65 29.47
CA LYS A 568 34.83 30.43 30.25
C LYS A 568 33.73 31.08 29.41
N GLY A 569 33.71 30.85 28.09
CA GLY A 569 32.64 31.30 27.19
C GLY A 569 32.95 32.58 26.39
N ASN A 570 34.19 33.07 26.39
CA ASN A 570 34.57 34.21 25.57
C ASN A 570 34.61 33.82 24.08
N LYS A 571 33.57 34.22 23.36
CA LYS A 571 33.38 33.91 21.93
C LYS A 571 34.46 34.48 21.00
N LYS A 572 35.10 35.60 21.36
CA LYS A 572 36.22 36.17 20.60
C LYS A 572 37.49 35.37 20.82
N SER A 573 37.76 34.92 22.05
CA SER A 573 38.87 34.01 22.34
C SER A 573 38.70 32.68 21.64
N GLN A 574 37.50 32.09 21.67
CA GLN A 574 37.19 30.85 20.94
C GLN A 574 37.47 30.98 19.43
N TYR A 575 37.01 32.07 18.81
CA TYR A 575 37.26 32.32 17.39
C TYR A 575 38.74 32.56 17.06
N VAL A 576 39.44 33.36 17.88
CA VAL A 576 40.88 33.61 17.71
C VAL A 576 41.69 32.33 17.86
N LEU A 577 41.40 31.51 18.88
CA LEU A 577 42.03 30.20 19.04
C LEU A 577 41.74 29.27 17.87
N ALA A 578 40.51 29.25 17.35
CA ALA A 578 40.17 28.45 16.17
C ALA A 578 41.10 28.77 14.99
N ARG A 579 41.38 30.06 14.75
CA ARG A 579 42.27 30.51 13.68
C ARG A 579 43.75 30.23 13.97
N ILE A 580 44.22 30.52 15.18
CA ILE A 580 45.58 30.21 15.65
C ILE A 580 45.88 28.72 15.46
N LEU A 581 44.96 27.85 15.88
CA LEU A 581 45.09 26.40 15.75
C LEU A 581 44.91 25.92 14.29
N THR A 582 44.21 26.66 13.44
CA THR A 582 44.10 26.32 12.01
C THR A 582 45.42 26.59 11.27
N GLN A 583 46.10 27.70 11.58
CA GLN A 583 47.29 28.16 10.86
C GLN A 583 48.62 27.71 11.51
N GLY A 584 48.60 27.45 12.82
CA GLY A 584 49.83 27.40 13.63
C GLY A 584 50.43 28.80 13.81
N VAL A 585 51.40 28.92 14.72
CA VAL A 585 52.14 30.18 14.93
C VAL A 585 53.63 29.93 14.79
N THR A 586 54.23 30.64 13.84
CA THR A 586 55.67 30.63 13.58
C THR A 586 56.22 32.01 13.91
N GLY A 587 57.27 32.07 14.72
CA GLY A 587 57.97 33.29 15.06
C GLY A 587 58.61 34.00 13.86
N GLN A 588 59.01 35.25 14.07
CA GLN A 588 59.78 36.01 13.08
C GLN A 588 61.15 35.38 12.76
N ASP A 589 61.63 34.49 13.63
CA ASP A 589 62.84 33.70 13.50
C ASP A 589 62.63 32.37 12.72
N GLY A 590 61.40 32.07 12.30
CA GLY A 590 61.05 30.83 11.61
C GLY A 590 60.79 29.63 12.54
N THR A 591 60.88 29.81 13.86
CA THR A 591 60.59 28.76 14.85
C THR A 591 59.08 28.56 14.99
N VAL A 592 58.58 27.33 14.82
CA VAL A 592 57.18 27.01 15.08
C VAL A 592 56.95 26.96 16.59
N TYR A 593 56.15 27.90 17.10
CA TYR A 593 55.79 27.99 18.52
C TYR A 593 54.48 27.29 18.85
N ILE A 594 53.55 27.20 17.89
CA ILE A 594 52.27 26.49 18.03
C ILE A 594 52.02 25.64 16.78
N ASP A 595 51.85 24.34 16.97
CA ASP A 595 51.51 23.40 15.90
C ASP A 595 50.03 23.57 15.47
N PRO A 596 49.73 23.50 14.16
CA PRO A 596 48.34 23.45 13.70
C PRO A 596 47.60 22.21 14.23
N ASN A 597 46.39 22.41 14.74
CA ASN A 597 45.48 21.35 15.19
C ASN A 597 44.07 21.57 14.65
N GLN A 598 43.74 20.89 13.55
CA GLN A 598 42.47 21.06 12.82
C GLN A 598 41.24 20.61 13.63
N GLU A 599 41.38 19.61 14.50
CA GLU A 599 40.27 19.09 15.32
C GLU A 599 39.90 20.07 16.44
N GLN A 600 40.91 20.57 17.16
CA GLN A 600 40.71 21.60 18.18
C GLN A 600 40.26 22.92 17.55
N ALA A 601 40.82 23.31 16.41
CA ALA A 601 40.39 24.49 15.68
C ALA A 601 38.91 24.45 15.31
N THR A 602 38.46 23.31 14.76
CA THR A 602 37.05 23.11 14.40
C THR A 602 36.15 23.13 15.63
N SER A 603 36.56 22.50 16.73
CA SER A 603 35.83 22.51 18.00
C SER A 603 35.67 23.93 18.57
N MET A 604 36.73 24.74 18.54
CA MET A 604 36.70 26.14 18.97
C MET A 604 35.81 27.00 18.08
N LEU A 605 35.79 26.71 16.77
CA LEU A 605 34.89 27.39 15.82
C LEU A 605 33.42 27.06 16.08
N TYR A 606 33.10 25.79 16.36
CA TYR A 606 31.76 25.37 16.78
C TYR A 606 31.32 26.05 18.09
N LEU A 607 32.23 26.17 19.07
CA LEU A 607 31.94 26.85 20.34
C LEU A 607 31.67 28.35 20.12
N ALA A 608 32.48 29.02 19.31
CA ALA A 608 32.30 30.44 18.99
C ALA A 608 30.96 30.69 18.26
N ALA A 609 30.61 29.81 17.32
CA ALA A 609 29.33 29.87 16.61
C ALA A 609 28.13 29.63 17.56
N ALA A 610 28.21 28.61 18.43
CA ALA A 610 27.19 28.34 19.43
C ALA A 610 27.01 29.50 20.44
N ASN A 611 28.09 30.26 20.69
CA ASN A 611 28.06 31.48 21.49
C ASN A 611 27.71 32.74 20.67
N ASN A 612 27.05 32.57 19.51
CA ASN A 612 26.46 33.67 18.75
C ASN A 612 27.51 34.70 18.30
N TYR A 613 28.62 34.23 17.74
CA TYR A 613 29.66 35.07 17.14
C TYR A 613 29.58 35.03 15.62
N GLY A 614 29.09 36.13 15.03
CA GLY A 614 28.82 36.24 13.60
C GLY A 614 29.94 35.74 12.67
N PRO A 615 31.21 36.17 12.85
CA PRO A 615 32.32 35.64 12.04
C PRO A 615 32.50 34.13 12.11
N ALA A 616 32.31 33.54 13.30
CA ALA A 616 32.44 32.10 13.49
C ALA A 616 31.29 31.34 12.83
N GLU A 617 30.07 31.87 12.92
CA GLU A 617 28.90 31.28 12.27
C GLU A 617 29.07 31.30 10.74
N TYR A 618 29.51 32.42 10.16
CA TYR A 618 29.80 32.51 8.72
C TYR A 618 30.89 31.51 8.29
N GLU A 619 32.02 31.49 8.98
CA GLU A 619 33.13 30.60 8.63
C GLU A 619 32.75 29.13 8.79
N LEU A 620 31.99 28.79 9.82
CA LEU A 620 31.49 27.44 10.02
C LEU A 620 30.49 27.06 8.93
N ALA A 621 29.58 27.96 8.54
CA ALA A 621 28.64 27.76 7.45
C ALA A 621 29.38 27.49 6.13
N ASP A 622 30.38 28.31 5.80
CA ASP A 622 31.18 28.18 4.57
C ASP A 622 31.99 26.88 4.56
N LYS A 623 32.61 26.54 5.70
CA LYS A 623 33.35 25.28 5.86
C LYS A 623 32.44 24.06 5.71
N LEU A 624 31.22 24.11 6.25
CA LEU A 624 30.23 23.04 6.09
C LEU A 624 29.72 22.96 4.66
N ALA A 625 29.44 24.08 3.99
CA ALA A 625 28.98 24.12 2.60
C ALA A 625 30.00 23.52 1.61
N ARG A 626 31.31 23.68 1.88
CA ARG A 626 32.39 23.12 1.06
C ARG A 626 32.67 21.63 1.25
N GLN A 627 32.14 21.00 2.31
CA GLN A 627 32.37 19.57 2.55
C GLN A 627 31.66 18.69 1.52
N ASN A 628 32.34 17.64 1.03
CA ASN A 628 31.75 16.75 0.03
C ASN A 628 30.66 15.84 0.64
N ASP A 629 29.50 15.80 0.00
CA ASP A 629 28.26 15.19 0.50
C ASP A 629 27.84 13.93 -0.26
N ASP A 630 28.69 13.40 -1.14
CA ASP A 630 28.39 12.26 -2.01
C ASP A 630 28.06 10.96 -1.24
N ALA A 631 28.47 10.88 0.03
CA ALA A 631 28.24 9.74 0.94
C ALA A 631 27.08 9.97 1.95
N LEU A 632 26.48 11.16 2.00
CA LEU A 632 25.41 11.45 2.96
C LEU A 632 24.05 10.95 2.45
N SER A 633 23.23 10.40 3.35
CA SER A 633 21.83 10.10 3.03
C SER A 633 21.03 11.38 2.82
N VAL A 634 19.90 11.27 2.11
CA VAL A 634 19.01 12.41 1.81
C VAL A 634 18.62 13.16 3.09
N ASN A 635 18.28 12.43 4.16
CA ASN A 635 17.91 13.03 5.44
C ASN A 635 19.07 13.79 6.09
N VAL A 636 20.28 13.23 6.08
CA VAL A 636 21.46 13.90 6.66
C VAL A 636 21.79 15.16 5.89
N ARG A 637 21.70 15.12 4.55
CA ARG A 637 21.90 16.30 3.70
C ARG A 637 20.88 17.40 4.00
N LYS A 638 19.59 17.05 4.19
CA LYS A 638 18.55 18.02 4.57
C LYS A 638 18.83 18.72 5.91
N HIS A 639 19.26 17.96 6.93
CA HIS A 639 19.63 18.55 8.22
C HIS A 639 20.87 19.45 8.12
N LYS A 640 21.88 19.05 7.33
CA LYS A 640 23.07 19.85 7.07
C LYS A 640 22.72 21.19 6.40
N ILE A 641 21.90 21.17 5.34
CA ILE A 641 21.45 22.39 4.64
C ILE A 641 20.72 23.33 5.61
N ALA A 642 19.83 22.80 6.45
CA ALA A 642 19.11 23.60 7.45
C ALA A 642 20.08 24.25 8.45
N MET A 643 21.10 23.52 8.90
CA MET A 643 22.14 24.03 9.80
C MET A 643 22.98 25.13 9.14
N ILE A 644 23.43 24.94 7.89
CA ILE A 644 24.19 25.94 7.14
C ILE A 644 23.39 27.23 6.98
N ARG A 645 22.11 27.13 6.60
CA ARG A 645 21.21 28.29 6.50
C ARG A 645 21.09 29.02 7.83
N GLN A 646 20.90 28.29 8.94
CA GLN A 646 20.81 28.89 10.27
C GLN A 646 22.08 29.64 10.66
N LEU A 647 23.25 29.09 10.34
CA LEU A 647 24.53 29.74 10.61
C LEU A 647 24.72 31.00 9.75
N TYR A 648 24.39 30.96 8.45
CA TYR A 648 24.44 32.16 7.62
C TYR A 648 23.43 33.22 8.05
N GLN A 649 22.22 32.82 8.45
CA GLN A 649 21.22 33.74 9.01
C GLN A 649 21.75 34.40 10.27
N GLY A 650 22.28 33.60 11.20
CA GLY A 650 22.86 34.11 12.44
C GLY A 650 24.02 35.08 12.19
N ALA A 651 24.88 34.79 11.21
CA ALA A 651 25.95 35.70 10.84
C ALA A 651 25.40 37.02 10.26
N ALA A 652 24.41 36.95 9.36
CA ALA A 652 23.78 38.13 8.79
C ALA A 652 23.11 39.02 9.85
N ASP A 653 22.37 38.41 10.79
CA ASP A 653 21.71 39.10 11.91
C ASP A 653 22.70 39.83 12.83
N ARG A 654 23.97 39.40 12.83
CA ARG A 654 25.10 39.96 13.61
C ARG A 654 26.05 40.81 12.77
N GLY A 655 25.54 41.35 11.66
CA GLY A 655 26.25 42.33 10.83
C GLY A 655 27.32 41.76 9.89
N VAL A 656 27.39 40.44 9.68
CA VAL A 656 28.33 39.85 8.70
C VAL A 656 27.79 40.01 7.28
N SER A 657 28.16 41.10 6.61
CA SER A 657 27.73 41.39 5.23
C SER A 657 28.04 40.26 4.22
N GLN A 658 29.15 39.55 4.40
CA GLN A 658 29.54 38.41 3.55
C GLN A 658 28.56 37.24 3.62
N ALA A 659 27.75 37.14 4.67
CA ALA A 659 26.77 36.07 4.82
C ALA A 659 25.49 36.30 4.00
N LEU A 660 25.22 37.53 3.54
CA LEU A 660 23.95 37.91 2.90
C LEU A 660 23.70 37.17 1.58
N LEU A 661 24.69 37.10 0.70
CA LEU A 661 24.53 36.42 -0.60
C LEU A 661 24.46 34.89 -0.46
N PRO A 662 25.35 34.21 0.30
CA PRO A 662 25.18 32.80 0.61
C PRO A 662 23.80 32.49 1.21
N LEU A 663 23.35 33.29 2.18
CA LEU A 663 22.03 33.17 2.77
C LEU A 663 20.91 33.30 1.72
N ALA A 664 21.04 34.22 0.77
CA ALA A 664 20.08 34.40 -0.31
C ALA A 664 19.94 33.14 -1.18
N PHE A 665 21.04 32.41 -1.48
CA PHE A 665 20.96 31.12 -2.19
C PHE A 665 20.15 30.06 -1.41
N TYR A 666 20.30 30.00 -0.08
CA TYR A 666 19.52 29.06 0.75
C TYR A 666 18.08 29.52 0.95
N ASN A 667 17.84 30.82 1.15
CA ASN A 667 16.51 31.41 1.33
C ASN A 667 15.66 31.36 0.06
N ALA A 668 16.28 31.37 -1.12
CA ALA A 668 15.60 31.16 -2.40
C ALA A 668 14.86 29.81 -2.46
N MET A 669 15.31 28.79 -1.72
CA MET A 669 14.67 27.46 -1.67
C MET A 669 13.75 27.27 -0.47
N ASP A 670 13.52 28.31 0.34
CA ASP A 670 12.60 28.25 1.48
C ASP A 670 11.14 28.27 1.01
N GLU A 671 10.22 27.76 1.82
CA GLU A 671 8.77 27.88 1.55
C GLU A 671 8.24 29.26 1.96
N ASP A 672 8.99 29.99 2.80
CA ASP A 672 8.65 31.32 3.28
C ASP A 672 8.85 32.39 2.18
N LYS A 673 7.74 32.91 1.67
CA LYS A 673 7.73 33.97 0.66
C LYS A 673 8.50 35.22 1.08
N GLN A 674 8.50 35.59 2.36
CA GLN A 674 9.24 36.78 2.80
C GLN A 674 10.75 36.56 2.67
N ARG A 675 11.24 35.35 2.95
CA ARG A 675 12.65 34.99 2.75
C ARG A 675 13.01 34.94 1.28
N GLN A 676 12.11 34.44 0.43
CA GLN A 676 12.29 34.46 -1.02
C GLN A 676 12.35 35.90 -1.56
N ASP A 677 11.48 36.80 -1.09
CA ASP A 677 11.49 38.22 -1.46
C ASP A 677 12.80 38.90 -1.01
N GLN A 678 13.27 38.61 0.20
CA GLN A 678 14.56 39.10 0.70
C GLN A 678 15.73 38.58 -0.13
N ALA A 679 15.73 37.28 -0.48
CA ALA A 679 16.74 36.69 -1.34
C ALA A 679 16.77 37.38 -2.71
N PHE A 680 15.61 37.70 -3.28
CA PHE A 680 15.51 38.45 -4.52
C PHE A 680 16.08 39.86 -4.42
N GLN A 681 15.76 40.63 -3.37
CA GLN A 681 16.33 41.97 -3.21
C GLN A 681 17.84 41.93 -3.03
N ILE A 682 18.36 41.03 -2.20
CA ILE A 682 19.80 40.86 -1.98
C ILE A 682 20.51 40.48 -3.29
N ALA A 683 19.99 39.51 -4.04
CA ALA A 683 20.53 39.11 -5.32
C ALA A 683 20.54 40.27 -6.32
N LYS A 684 19.44 41.03 -6.38
CA LYS A 684 19.31 42.19 -7.26
C LYS A 684 20.29 43.31 -6.93
N GLU A 685 20.38 43.71 -5.67
CA GLU A 685 21.29 44.78 -5.23
C GLU A 685 22.74 44.41 -5.50
N GLN A 686 23.15 43.20 -5.16
CA GLN A 686 24.54 42.76 -5.37
C GLN A 686 24.87 42.49 -6.84
N ALA A 687 23.92 41.99 -7.65
CA ALA A 687 24.12 41.83 -9.09
C ALA A 687 24.34 43.20 -9.77
N LEU A 688 23.54 44.21 -9.40
CA LEU A 688 23.70 45.58 -9.89
C LEU A 688 25.02 46.22 -9.42
N ALA A 689 25.55 45.79 -8.27
CA ALA A 689 26.88 46.18 -7.78
C ALA A 689 28.03 45.43 -8.47
N GLY A 690 27.74 44.51 -9.40
CA GLY A 690 28.74 43.80 -10.21
C GLY A 690 29.14 42.41 -9.71
N SER A 691 28.38 41.81 -8.78
CA SER A 691 28.63 40.43 -8.33
C SER A 691 28.11 39.39 -9.34
N ASN A 692 29.03 38.59 -9.89
CA ASN A 692 28.70 37.52 -10.84
C ASN A 692 27.81 36.42 -10.21
N ASP A 693 28.11 36.00 -8.98
CA ASP A 693 27.31 34.99 -8.25
C ASP A 693 25.90 35.50 -7.95
N ALA A 694 25.77 36.81 -7.65
CA ALA A 694 24.47 37.43 -7.45
C ALA A 694 23.69 37.57 -8.77
N ALA A 695 24.35 37.85 -9.89
CA ALA A 695 23.73 37.85 -11.21
C ALA A 695 23.21 36.45 -11.59
N LEU A 696 23.96 35.39 -11.30
CA LEU A 696 23.50 34.01 -11.49
C LEU A 696 22.28 33.71 -10.61
N LEU A 697 22.32 34.03 -9.31
CA LEU A 697 21.18 33.85 -8.42
C LEU A 697 19.96 34.62 -8.92
N LEU A 698 20.13 35.88 -9.32
CA LEU A 698 19.04 36.70 -9.86
C LEU A 698 18.43 36.09 -11.13
N GLY A 699 19.25 35.53 -12.01
CA GLY A 699 18.78 34.75 -13.16
C GLY A 699 17.94 33.54 -12.75
N LEU A 700 18.42 32.74 -11.77
CA LEU A 700 17.68 31.59 -11.20
C LEU A 700 16.33 31.99 -10.59
N LEU A 701 16.26 33.16 -9.95
CA LEU A 701 15.03 33.68 -9.35
C LEU A 701 14.01 34.14 -10.40
N TYR A 702 14.46 34.81 -11.47
CA TYR A 702 13.59 35.15 -12.61
C TYR A 702 13.13 33.92 -13.39
N ASP A 703 13.96 32.88 -13.54
CA ASP A 703 13.58 31.66 -14.27
C ASP A 703 12.50 30.86 -13.51
N ARG A 704 12.64 30.78 -12.19
CA ARG A 704 11.71 30.02 -11.33
C ARG A 704 10.54 30.83 -10.78
N GLY A 705 10.55 32.16 -10.91
CA GLY A 705 9.53 33.03 -10.35
C GLY A 705 9.56 33.07 -8.81
N ILE A 706 10.75 33.13 -8.21
CA ILE A 706 10.96 33.13 -6.76
C ILE A 706 11.23 34.57 -6.31
N GLY A 707 10.35 35.12 -5.47
CA GLY A 707 10.40 36.53 -5.05
C GLY A 707 10.10 37.56 -6.16
N VAL A 708 9.79 37.08 -7.37
CA VAL A 708 9.46 37.88 -8.57
C VAL A 708 8.61 37.04 -9.53
N ALA A 709 7.88 37.67 -10.45
CA ALA A 709 7.23 36.93 -11.53
C ALA A 709 8.26 36.28 -12.47
N ALA A 710 7.97 35.07 -12.95
CA ALA A 710 8.87 34.38 -13.87
C ALA A 710 9.02 35.14 -15.19
N ASP A 711 10.26 35.42 -15.59
CA ASP A 711 10.60 36.15 -16.82
C ASP A 711 11.83 35.50 -17.47
N PRO A 712 11.62 34.62 -18.48
CA PRO A 712 12.72 33.94 -19.18
C PRO A 712 13.70 34.89 -19.87
N GLY A 713 13.24 36.04 -20.37
CA GLY A 713 14.09 37.00 -21.07
C GLY A 713 15.06 37.69 -20.10
N GLN A 714 14.56 38.09 -18.92
CA GLN A 714 15.39 38.60 -17.85
C GLN A 714 16.35 37.51 -17.33
N ALA A 715 15.86 36.29 -17.12
CA ALA A 715 16.68 35.18 -16.66
C ALA A 715 17.89 34.94 -17.58
N ILE A 716 17.67 34.83 -18.89
CA ILE A 716 18.74 34.66 -19.89
C ILE A 716 19.74 35.82 -19.85
N THR A 717 19.26 37.05 -19.74
CA THR A 717 20.12 38.24 -19.66
C THR A 717 21.04 38.16 -18.45
N TRP A 718 20.50 37.80 -17.29
CA TRP A 718 21.28 37.68 -16.06
C TRP A 718 22.23 36.47 -16.07
N TYR A 719 21.85 35.34 -16.68
CA TYR A 719 22.77 34.23 -16.92
C TYR A 719 23.97 34.66 -17.78
N GLN A 720 23.74 35.42 -18.85
CA GLN A 720 24.84 35.97 -19.67
C GLN A 720 25.71 36.97 -18.89
N GLN A 721 25.11 37.80 -18.03
CA GLN A 721 25.84 38.79 -17.22
C GLN A 721 26.64 38.18 -16.06
N SER A 722 26.27 36.99 -15.58
CA SER A 722 27.03 36.26 -14.57
C SER A 722 28.42 35.79 -15.04
N GLY A 723 28.76 36.03 -16.31
CA GLY A 723 30.04 35.66 -16.92
C GLY A 723 30.16 34.16 -17.19
N LYS A 724 31.37 33.72 -17.56
CA LYS A 724 31.64 32.29 -17.78
C LYS A 724 31.70 31.56 -16.44
N ASN A 725 30.67 30.77 -16.15
CA ASN A 725 30.63 29.88 -15.00
C ASN A 725 29.87 28.60 -15.34
N THR A 726 30.30 27.50 -14.69
CA THR A 726 29.83 26.13 -14.93
C THR A 726 28.32 25.98 -14.93
N VAL A 727 27.62 26.69 -14.05
CA VAL A 727 26.17 26.62 -13.88
C VAL A 727 25.46 27.33 -15.03
N SER A 728 25.90 28.53 -15.39
CA SER A 728 25.31 29.31 -16.48
C SER A 728 25.50 28.66 -17.83
N ASP A 729 26.69 28.06 -18.05
CA ASP A 729 26.98 27.29 -19.27
C ASP A 729 26.05 26.06 -19.38
N PHE A 730 25.73 25.42 -18.26
CA PHE A 730 24.78 24.31 -18.21
C PHE A 730 23.36 24.75 -18.55
N ILE A 731 22.89 25.83 -17.90
CA ILE A 731 21.53 26.37 -18.10
C ILE A 731 21.36 26.83 -19.54
N LEU A 732 22.26 27.72 -20.01
CA LEU A 732 22.21 28.28 -21.36
C LEU A 732 22.39 27.19 -22.42
N GLY A 733 23.32 26.25 -22.22
CA GLY A 733 23.52 25.14 -23.15
C GLY A 733 22.29 24.25 -23.29
N THR A 734 21.62 23.94 -22.16
CA THR A 734 20.36 23.18 -22.18
C THR A 734 19.24 23.97 -22.87
N TYR A 735 19.08 25.26 -22.53
CA TYR A 735 18.02 26.10 -23.11
C TYR A 735 18.21 26.39 -24.60
N VAL A 736 19.46 26.57 -25.05
CA VAL A 736 19.77 26.72 -26.48
C VAL A 736 19.50 25.40 -27.21
N ALA A 737 19.81 24.24 -26.60
CA ALA A 737 19.51 22.95 -27.22
C ALA A 737 18.01 22.68 -27.38
N GLU A 738 17.19 23.11 -26.42
CA GLU A 738 15.72 22.93 -26.42
C GLU A 738 14.94 24.09 -27.06
N GLY A 739 15.55 25.26 -27.26
CA GLY A 739 14.88 26.46 -27.76
C GLY A 739 14.02 27.19 -26.70
N LYS A 740 14.37 27.09 -25.42
CA LYS A 740 13.63 27.71 -24.31
C LYS A 740 14.06 29.16 -24.10
N GLY A 741 13.26 30.11 -24.60
CA GLY A 741 13.53 31.56 -24.47
C GLY A 741 14.66 32.09 -25.37
N ILE A 742 15.37 31.21 -26.08
CA ILE A 742 16.39 31.49 -27.10
C ILE A 742 16.07 30.62 -28.33
N ALA A 743 16.48 31.03 -29.53
CA ALA A 743 16.34 30.19 -30.72
C ALA A 743 17.04 28.84 -30.54
N GLN A 744 16.35 27.76 -30.94
CA GLN A 744 16.84 26.40 -30.82
C GLN A 744 18.07 26.16 -31.73
N ASP A 745 19.16 25.70 -31.13
CA ASP A 745 20.39 25.29 -31.82
C ASP A 745 21.09 24.20 -31.01
N THR A 746 20.79 22.93 -31.30
CA THR A 746 21.34 21.80 -30.54
C THR A 746 22.85 21.70 -30.59
N ALA A 747 23.48 22.02 -31.73
CA ALA A 747 24.94 21.97 -31.86
C ALA A 747 25.61 23.02 -30.98
N LYS A 748 25.10 24.25 -31.00
CA LYS A 748 25.59 25.33 -30.14
C LYS A 748 25.28 25.09 -28.66
N GLY A 749 24.12 24.50 -28.36
CA GLY A 749 23.76 24.09 -27.00
C GLY A 749 24.72 23.04 -26.45
N MET A 750 25.10 22.04 -27.26
CA MET A 750 26.12 21.05 -26.89
C MET A 750 27.51 21.67 -26.72
N GLU A 751 27.92 22.59 -27.60
CA GLU A 751 29.19 23.31 -27.46
C GLU A 751 29.25 24.06 -26.11
N GLN A 752 28.16 24.72 -25.73
CA GLN A 752 28.07 25.40 -24.43
C GLN A 752 28.08 24.41 -23.26
N LEU A 753 27.33 23.30 -23.35
CA LEU A 753 27.31 22.23 -22.33
C LEU A 753 28.71 21.60 -22.13
N GLN A 754 29.53 21.55 -23.18
CA GLN A 754 30.87 20.97 -23.11
C GLN A 754 31.77 21.70 -22.11
N GLU A 755 31.59 23.01 -21.93
CA GLU A 755 32.33 23.78 -20.92
C GLU A 755 31.97 23.30 -19.50
N SER A 756 30.68 23.08 -19.23
CA SER A 756 30.24 22.50 -17.95
C SER A 756 30.67 21.04 -17.76
N VAL A 757 30.76 20.26 -18.84
CA VAL A 757 31.31 18.89 -18.82
C VAL A 757 32.81 18.91 -18.47
N ASN A 758 33.58 19.82 -19.07
CA ASN A 758 35.01 19.98 -18.76
C ASN A 758 35.23 20.33 -17.28
N ASP A 759 34.28 21.06 -16.71
CA ASP A 759 34.23 21.43 -15.29
C ASP A 759 33.71 20.30 -14.36
N LYS A 760 33.41 19.11 -14.91
CA LYS A 760 32.91 17.94 -14.18
C LYS A 760 31.56 18.20 -13.50
N PHE A 761 30.66 18.92 -14.16
CA PHE A 761 29.31 19.12 -13.67
C PHE A 761 28.39 17.97 -14.10
N SER A 762 28.01 17.11 -13.15
CA SER A 762 27.35 15.83 -13.42
C SER A 762 26.01 15.93 -14.17
N TYR A 763 25.27 17.03 -14.05
CA TYR A 763 24.04 17.28 -14.80
C TYR A 763 24.32 17.64 -16.27
N ALA A 764 25.43 18.33 -16.55
CA ALA A 764 25.85 18.62 -17.92
C ALA A 764 26.30 17.35 -18.63
N ASP A 765 27.07 16.49 -17.96
CA ASP A 765 27.43 15.16 -18.50
C ASP A 765 26.19 14.33 -18.85
N PHE A 766 25.16 14.35 -17.99
CA PHE A 766 23.92 13.64 -18.25
C PHE A 766 23.14 14.23 -19.44
N ASN A 767 22.93 15.56 -19.48
CA ASN A 767 22.24 16.22 -20.58
C ASN A 767 22.99 16.03 -21.91
N MET A 768 24.33 16.08 -21.88
CA MET A 768 25.18 15.75 -23.03
C MET A 768 24.93 14.32 -23.50
N ALA A 769 24.89 13.34 -22.59
CA ALA A 769 24.60 11.95 -22.94
C ALA A 769 23.20 11.76 -23.54
N VAL A 770 22.18 12.48 -23.05
CA VAL A 770 20.83 12.47 -23.61
C VAL A 770 20.82 13.00 -25.05
N LEU A 771 21.45 14.15 -25.31
CA LEU A 771 21.55 14.74 -26.65
C LEU A 771 22.33 13.82 -27.60
N GLN A 772 23.47 13.29 -27.15
CA GLN A 772 24.27 12.31 -27.89
C GLN A 772 23.43 11.09 -28.29
N LYS A 773 22.65 10.55 -27.34
CA LYS A 773 21.76 9.41 -27.63
C LYS A 773 20.68 9.77 -28.65
N GLN A 774 20.04 10.92 -28.52
CA GLN A 774 19.02 11.39 -29.48
C GLN A 774 19.60 11.56 -30.89
N MET A 775 20.87 11.94 -31.00
CA MET A 775 21.60 12.07 -32.26
C MET A 775 22.17 10.74 -32.80
N GLY A 776 22.05 9.64 -32.05
CA GLY A 776 22.57 8.32 -32.45
C GLY A 776 24.10 8.21 -32.40
N VAL A 777 24.78 9.02 -31.58
CA VAL A 777 26.24 8.96 -31.35
C VAL A 777 26.58 8.30 -30.01
N GLU A 778 27.87 8.02 -29.78
CA GLU A 778 28.33 7.39 -28.53
C GLU A 778 28.03 8.29 -27.32
N PHE A 779 27.24 7.76 -26.37
CA PHE A 779 26.74 8.51 -25.21
C PHE A 779 27.12 7.90 -23.85
N LEU A 780 27.47 6.61 -23.84
CA LEU A 780 27.76 5.87 -22.60
C LEU A 780 28.92 6.48 -21.78
N PRO A 781 30.01 6.99 -22.37
CA PRO A 781 31.08 7.61 -21.60
C PRO A 781 30.59 8.78 -20.74
N ASN A 782 29.81 9.71 -21.32
CA ASN A 782 29.22 10.84 -20.58
C ASN A 782 28.19 10.37 -19.53
N LEU A 783 27.36 9.37 -19.84
CA LEU A 783 26.40 8.83 -18.87
C LEU A 783 27.09 8.18 -17.66
N ILE A 784 28.15 7.40 -17.91
CA ILE A 784 28.97 6.77 -16.85
C ILE A 784 29.67 7.86 -16.03
N GLN A 785 30.23 8.87 -16.69
CA GLN A 785 30.89 9.99 -16.04
C GLN A 785 29.92 10.77 -15.14
N ALA A 786 28.71 11.06 -15.61
CA ALA A 786 27.67 11.71 -14.82
C ALA A 786 27.38 10.94 -13.52
N TYR A 787 27.23 9.61 -13.61
CA TYR A 787 27.03 8.76 -12.43
C TYR A 787 28.25 8.76 -11.49
N GLN A 788 29.47 8.64 -12.03
CA GLN A 788 30.71 8.68 -11.25
C GLN A 788 30.90 10.02 -10.51
N LEU A 789 30.37 11.11 -11.06
CA LEU A 789 30.33 12.43 -10.45
C LEU A 789 29.17 12.61 -9.44
N GLY A 790 28.43 11.54 -9.13
CA GLY A 790 27.42 11.53 -8.07
C GLY A 790 25.98 11.78 -8.53
N ASN A 791 25.70 11.83 -9.84
CA ASN A 791 24.33 11.96 -10.35
C ASN A 791 23.56 10.63 -10.21
N SER A 792 22.73 10.52 -9.17
CA SER A 792 21.91 9.33 -8.89
C SER A 792 20.94 9.00 -10.03
N HIS A 793 20.35 10.02 -10.67
CA HIS A 793 19.44 9.82 -11.80
C HIS A 793 20.16 9.20 -13.00
N ALA A 794 21.36 9.70 -13.32
CA ALA A 794 22.24 9.09 -14.32
C ALA A 794 22.55 7.62 -14.00
N GLY A 795 22.78 7.30 -12.72
CA GLY A 795 22.95 5.91 -12.26
C GLY A 795 21.73 5.03 -12.53
N ILE A 796 20.52 5.51 -12.22
CA ILE A 796 19.28 4.79 -12.50
C ILE A 796 19.11 4.56 -14.01
N VAL A 797 19.29 5.60 -14.83
CA VAL A 797 19.16 5.50 -16.29
C VAL A 797 20.19 4.54 -16.88
N LEU A 798 21.43 4.58 -16.40
CA LEU A 798 22.49 3.65 -16.80
C LEU A 798 22.16 2.21 -16.45
N ALA A 799 21.72 1.97 -15.21
CA ALA A 799 21.37 0.63 -14.74
C ALA A 799 20.11 0.08 -15.44
N ASP A 800 19.12 0.93 -15.72
CA ASP A 800 17.95 0.57 -16.54
C ASP A 800 18.35 0.22 -17.97
N TYR A 801 19.26 1.00 -18.56
CA TYR A 801 19.79 0.74 -19.89
C TYR A 801 20.52 -0.60 -19.96
N TYR A 802 21.27 -0.96 -18.93
CA TYR A 802 21.88 -2.27 -18.78
C TYR A 802 20.88 -3.41 -18.59
N LEU A 803 19.60 -3.14 -18.34
CA LEU A 803 18.59 -4.15 -18.04
C LEU A 803 17.43 -4.26 -19.03
N ILE A 804 17.16 -3.25 -19.87
CA ILE A 804 15.94 -3.27 -20.68
C ILE A 804 15.92 -4.41 -21.71
N ASP A 805 17.02 -4.61 -22.44
CA ASP A 805 17.15 -5.63 -23.51
C ASP A 805 18.42 -6.47 -23.40
N ASN A 806 19.16 -6.34 -22.29
CA ASN A 806 20.44 -7.02 -22.12
C ASN A 806 20.27 -8.31 -21.30
N SER A 807 20.80 -9.41 -21.84
CA SER A 807 20.97 -10.70 -21.15
C SER A 807 22.39 -10.95 -20.64
N ASP A 808 23.31 -9.99 -20.83
CA ASP A 808 24.70 -10.05 -20.36
C ASP A 808 24.77 -10.04 -18.82
N PRO A 809 25.23 -11.15 -18.19
CA PRO A 809 25.32 -11.25 -16.74
C PRO A 809 26.22 -10.18 -16.11
N GLN A 810 27.27 -9.73 -16.80
CA GLN A 810 28.17 -8.71 -16.28
C GLN A 810 27.46 -7.36 -16.18
N LYS A 811 26.70 -6.98 -17.21
CA LYS A 811 25.91 -5.74 -17.20
C LYS A 811 24.77 -5.77 -16.20
N MET A 812 24.14 -6.93 -15.99
CA MET A 812 23.17 -7.09 -14.89
C MET A 812 23.83 -6.91 -13.53
N GLN A 813 25.03 -7.46 -13.33
CA GLN A 813 25.75 -7.31 -12.06
C GLN A 813 26.21 -5.86 -11.83
N GLU A 814 26.67 -5.16 -12.87
CA GLU A 814 26.96 -3.73 -12.82
C GLU A 814 25.70 -2.92 -12.44
N ALA A 815 24.56 -3.20 -13.08
CA ALA A 815 23.28 -2.57 -12.74
C ALA A 815 22.87 -2.83 -11.29
N LYS A 816 23.02 -4.07 -10.81
CA LYS A 816 22.75 -4.45 -9.42
C LYS A 816 23.62 -3.65 -8.44
N GLN A 817 24.90 -3.49 -8.72
CA GLN A 817 25.83 -2.71 -7.88
C GLN A 817 25.45 -1.22 -7.84
N ILE A 818 25.07 -0.65 -8.99
CA ILE A 818 24.59 0.73 -9.06
C ILE A 818 23.33 0.89 -8.19
N TYR A 819 22.34 0.01 -8.35
CA TYR A 819 21.13 0.08 -7.54
C TYR A 819 21.39 -0.15 -6.05
N ALA A 820 22.27 -1.08 -5.67
CA ALA A 820 22.64 -1.31 -4.28
C ALA A 820 23.22 -0.04 -3.64
N GLY A 821 24.19 0.61 -4.30
CA GLY A 821 24.80 1.83 -3.80
C GLY A 821 23.80 2.99 -3.66
N LEU A 822 22.81 3.11 -4.55
CA LEU A 822 21.76 4.12 -4.47
C LEU A 822 20.67 3.76 -3.44
N ALA A 823 20.31 2.49 -3.32
CA ALA A 823 19.33 1.98 -2.37
C ALA A 823 19.78 2.18 -0.93
N GLU A 824 21.07 1.94 -0.64
CA GLU A 824 21.70 2.21 0.66
C GLU A 824 21.64 3.70 1.04
N LYS A 825 21.65 4.61 0.06
CA LYS A 825 21.49 6.05 0.27
C LYS A 825 20.03 6.47 0.49
N GLY A 826 19.09 5.54 0.32
CA GLY A 826 17.66 5.75 0.54
C GLY A 826 16.84 6.02 -0.73
N ASP A 827 17.39 5.87 -1.92
CA ASP A 827 16.64 6.12 -3.16
C ASP A 827 15.53 5.08 -3.38
N GLN A 828 14.26 5.51 -3.27
CA GLN A 828 13.12 4.60 -3.36
C GLN A 828 13.00 3.85 -4.70
N TYR A 829 13.45 4.42 -5.82
CA TYR A 829 13.39 3.76 -7.13
C TYR A 829 14.49 2.72 -7.27
N ALA A 830 15.69 3.02 -6.78
CA ALA A 830 16.78 2.05 -6.72
C ALA A 830 16.43 0.89 -5.78
N GLN A 831 15.80 1.16 -4.62
CA GLN A 831 15.32 0.12 -3.70
C GLN A 831 14.30 -0.81 -4.37
N LEU A 832 13.29 -0.25 -5.06
CA LEU A 832 12.31 -1.01 -5.83
C LEU A 832 12.99 -1.90 -6.90
N LYS A 833 13.87 -1.29 -7.71
CA LYS A 833 14.52 -1.96 -8.83
C LYS A 833 15.47 -3.06 -8.34
N LEU A 834 16.23 -2.80 -7.28
CA LEU A 834 17.07 -3.80 -6.62
C LEU A 834 16.23 -4.95 -6.06
N ALA A 835 15.13 -4.65 -5.38
CA ALA A 835 14.22 -5.68 -4.85
C ALA A 835 13.71 -6.60 -5.96
N TYR A 836 13.27 -6.04 -7.08
CA TYR A 836 12.82 -6.83 -8.23
C TYR A 836 13.95 -7.69 -8.83
N MET A 837 15.18 -7.16 -8.92
CA MET A 837 16.32 -7.96 -9.38
C MET A 837 16.63 -9.13 -8.45
N LEU A 838 16.59 -8.90 -7.13
CA LEU A 838 16.83 -9.93 -6.11
C LEU A 838 15.71 -10.98 -6.11
N GLU A 839 14.45 -10.58 -6.32
CA GLU A 839 13.32 -11.51 -6.42
C GLU A 839 13.44 -12.40 -7.67
N LYS A 840 13.76 -11.81 -8.83
CA LYS A 840 13.81 -12.52 -10.12
C LYS A 840 15.16 -13.18 -10.41
N GLY A 841 16.17 -13.00 -9.58
CA GLY A 841 17.52 -13.50 -9.83
C GLY A 841 18.21 -12.85 -11.03
N LEU A 842 18.01 -11.54 -11.24
CA LEU A 842 18.64 -10.81 -12.34
C LEU A 842 20.06 -10.40 -11.94
N GLY A 843 21.08 -11.02 -12.56
CA GLY A 843 22.49 -10.77 -12.28
C GLY A 843 23.07 -11.55 -11.10
N SER A 844 22.26 -12.29 -10.34
CA SER A 844 22.69 -13.19 -9.26
C SER A 844 21.62 -14.25 -8.97
N GLU A 845 21.92 -15.21 -8.10
CA GLU A 845 20.88 -16.04 -7.49
C GLU A 845 19.81 -15.18 -6.77
N PRO A 846 18.54 -15.64 -6.74
CA PRO A 846 17.49 -14.93 -6.02
C PRO A 846 17.77 -14.82 -4.51
N ASP A 847 17.46 -13.65 -3.93
CA ASP A 847 17.51 -13.40 -2.48
C ASP A 847 16.20 -12.75 -2.04
N LEU A 848 15.26 -13.60 -1.61
CA LEU A 848 13.88 -13.20 -1.35
C LEU A 848 13.73 -12.40 -0.05
N THR A 849 14.62 -12.64 0.92
CA THR A 849 14.63 -11.90 2.20
C THR A 849 15.09 -10.47 1.97
N GLU A 850 16.19 -10.30 1.24
CA GLU A 850 16.69 -8.97 0.92
C GLU A 850 15.77 -8.25 -0.08
N ALA A 851 15.15 -8.98 -1.02
CA ALA A 851 14.10 -8.43 -1.89
C ALA A 851 12.92 -7.86 -1.08
N GLN A 852 12.37 -8.63 -0.13
CA GLN A 852 11.27 -8.16 0.71
C GLN A 852 11.66 -6.93 1.53
N ARG A 853 12.89 -6.90 2.08
CA ARG A 853 13.41 -5.75 2.82
C ARG A 853 13.43 -4.49 1.95
N TRP A 854 13.96 -4.56 0.73
CA TRP A 854 14.04 -3.40 -0.16
C TRP A 854 12.68 -2.99 -0.75
N TYR A 855 11.80 -3.95 -1.05
CA TYR A 855 10.41 -3.63 -1.39
C TYR A 855 9.72 -2.88 -0.25
N THR A 856 9.89 -3.33 0.99
CA THR A 856 9.33 -2.66 2.18
C THR A 856 9.87 -1.25 2.34
N ALA A 857 11.20 -1.07 2.25
CA ALA A 857 11.83 0.25 2.36
C ALA A 857 11.35 1.25 1.28
N SER A 858 11.13 0.78 0.06
CA SER A 858 10.58 1.60 -1.03
C SER A 858 9.08 1.88 -0.84
N ALA A 859 8.31 0.87 -0.43
CA ALA A 859 6.87 0.95 -0.24
C ALA A 859 6.47 1.89 0.93
N GLU A 860 7.24 1.89 2.01
CA GLU A 860 7.07 2.79 3.17
C GLU A 860 7.33 4.26 2.82
N GLN A 861 8.18 4.52 1.82
CA GLN A 861 8.40 5.85 1.27
C GLN A 861 7.29 6.32 0.31
N GLY A 862 6.30 5.47 0.05
CA GLY A 862 5.16 5.81 -0.79
C GLY A 862 5.29 5.39 -2.25
N ASN A 863 6.31 4.62 -2.64
CA ASN A 863 6.45 4.13 -4.01
C ASN A 863 5.28 3.19 -4.38
N PRO A 864 4.37 3.57 -5.30
CA PRO A 864 3.17 2.78 -5.57
C PRO A 864 3.47 1.40 -6.16
N LEU A 865 4.47 1.30 -7.04
CA LEU A 865 4.83 0.04 -7.67
C LEU A 865 5.51 -0.90 -6.67
N ALA A 866 6.30 -0.38 -5.72
CA ALA A 866 6.83 -1.17 -4.62
C ALA A 866 5.73 -1.65 -3.68
N GLN A 867 4.73 -0.81 -3.36
CA GLN A 867 3.56 -1.22 -2.58
C GLN A 867 2.79 -2.34 -3.30
N TYR A 868 2.56 -2.22 -4.61
CA TYR A 868 1.92 -3.27 -5.41
C TYR A 868 2.73 -4.57 -5.41
N LEU A 869 4.03 -4.52 -5.70
CA LEU A 869 4.88 -5.71 -5.77
C LEU A 869 5.10 -6.36 -4.40
N LEU A 870 5.14 -5.57 -3.32
CA LEU A 870 5.16 -6.09 -1.96
C LEU A 870 3.83 -6.78 -1.62
N GLY A 871 2.69 -6.19 -2.03
CA GLY A 871 1.39 -6.85 -1.94
C GLY A 871 1.36 -8.18 -2.70
N GLN A 872 1.94 -8.21 -3.90
CA GLN A 872 2.08 -9.43 -4.70
C GLN A 872 3.01 -10.46 -4.03
N LEU A 873 4.12 -10.02 -3.43
CA LEU A 873 5.03 -10.89 -2.67
C LEU A 873 4.29 -11.61 -1.53
N TYR A 874 3.46 -10.88 -0.77
CA TYR A 874 2.63 -11.45 0.27
C TYR A 874 1.49 -12.34 -0.25
N GLN A 875 0.82 -11.94 -1.35
CA GLN A 875 -0.20 -12.77 -1.99
C GLN A 875 0.38 -14.10 -2.46
N LEU A 876 1.59 -14.07 -3.02
CA LEU A 876 2.23 -15.25 -3.57
C LEU A 876 2.94 -16.11 -2.53
N GLY A 877 3.21 -15.61 -1.32
CA GLY A 877 4.01 -16.34 -0.34
C GLY A 877 5.44 -16.59 -0.84
N ILE A 878 6.04 -15.60 -1.52
CA ILE A 878 7.41 -15.76 -2.06
C ILE A 878 8.41 -15.95 -0.92
N ASN A 879 8.21 -15.30 0.24
CA ASN A 879 9.07 -15.44 1.42
C ASN A 879 8.27 -15.89 2.65
N GLY A 880 7.72 -17.11 2.60
CA GLY A 880 6.91 -17.72 3.65
C GLY A 880 5.54 -18.15 3.14
N GLU A 881 4.57 -18.33 4.04
CA GLU A 881 3.19 -18.60 3.63
C GLU A 881 2.52 -17.31 3.10
N PRO A 882 1.50 -17.43 2.23
CA PRO A 882 0.72 -16.27 1.80
C PRO A 882 0.10 -15.51 2.97
N ASP A 883 0.24 -14.19 2.94
CA ASP A 883 -0.45 -13.29 3.85
C ASP A 883 -1.38 -12.39 3.04
N TYR A 884 -2.59 -12.88 2.78
CA TYR A 884 -3.58 -12.14 1.99
C TYR A 884 -4.03 -10.85 2.68
N LYS A 885 -3.94 -10.76 4.01
CA LYS A 885 -4.30 -9.55 4.74
C LYS A 885 -3.25 -8.46 4.51
N LEU A 886 -1.97 -8.76 4.67
CA LEU A 886 -0.90 -7.82 4.32
C LEU A 886 -0.91 -7.48 2.83
N ALA A 887 -1.20 -8.45 1.96
CA ALA A 887 -1.37 -8.19 0.53
C ALA A 887 -2.47 -7.14 0.29
N GLN A 888 -3.65 -7.31 0.89
CA GLN A 888 -4.75 -6.34 0.81
C GLN A 888 -4.36 -4.96 1.36
N GLU A 889 -3.65 -4.89 2.50
CA GLU A 889 -3.20 -3.62 3.08
C GLU A 889 -2.24 -2.86 2.14
N TRP A 890 -1.29 -3.55 1.52
CA TRP A 890 -0.34 -2.95 0.58
C TRP A 890 -0.98 -2.58 -0.75
N TYR A 891 -1.86 -3.43 -1.30
CA TYR A 891 -2.64 -3.07 -2.48
C TYR A 891 -3.56 -1.87 -2.22
N GLN A 892 -4.15 -1.76 -1.03
CA GLN A 892 -5.00 -0.61 -0.69
C GLN A 892 -4.21 0.71 -0.67
N LYS A 893 -2.93 0.69 -0.25
CA LYS A 893 -2.03 1.86 -0.34
C LYS A 893 -1.68 2.16 -1.80
N ALA A 894 -1.29 1.13 -2.57
CA ALA A 894 -0.94 1.28 -3.98
C ALA A 894 -2.11 1.79 -4.83
N ALA A 895 -3.35 1.38 -4.50
CA ALA A 895 -4.59 1.73 -5.21
C ALA A 895 -4.89 3.24 -5.26
N THR A 896 -4.24 4.04 -4.42
CA THR A 896 -4.31 5.51 -4.50
C THR A 896 -3.76 6.01 -5.83
N ALA A 897 -2.64 5.45 -6.31
CA ALA A 897 -1.95 5.86 -7.53
C ALA A 897 -2.00 4.83 -8.68
N LEU A 898 -2.11 3.52 -8.38
CA LEU A 898 -2.11 2.44 -9.36
C LEU A 898 -3.48 1.74 -9.43
N PRO A 899 -4.24 1.90 -10.54
CA PRO A 899 -5.50 1.17 -10.76
C PRO A 899 -5.34 -0.36 -10.71
N GLU A 900 -4.17 -0.87 -11.07
CA GLU A 900 -3.83 -2.30 -11.03
C GLU A 900 -3.99 -2.91 -9.65
N ALA A 901 -3.71 -2.13 -8.60
CA ALA A 901 -3.87 -2.58 -7.24
C ALA A 901 -5.35 -2.76 -6.86
N LEU A 902 -6.27 -2.00 -7.47
CA LEU A 902 -7.71 -2.22 -7.31
C LEU A 902 -8.14 -3.53 -7.97
N VAL A 903 -7.58 -3.85 -9.14
CA VAL A 903 -7.79 -5.16 -9.78
C VAL A 903 -7.27 -6.29 -8.90
N ALA A 904 -6.09 -6.13 -8.30
CA ALA A 904 -5.54 -7.12 -7.37
C ALA A 904 -6.41 -7.32 -6.12
N LEU A 905 -6.94 -6.23 -5.54
CA LEU A 905 -7.91 -6.32 -4.45
C LEU A 905 -9.20 -7.02 -4.89
N GLY A 906 -9.74 -6.65 -6.05
CA GLY A 906 -10.92 -7.28 -6.62
C GLY A 906 -10.72 -8.78 -6.82
N PHE A 907 -9.57 -9.16 -7.35
CA PHE A 907 -9.20 -10.56 -7.57
C PHE A 907 -9.04 -11.33 -6.27
N LEU A 908 -8.44 -10.75 -5.22
CA LEU A 908 -8.37 -11.42 -3.90
C LEU A 908 -9.76 -11.58 -3.29
N HIS A 909 -10.59 -10.55 -3.33
CA HIS A 909 -11.97 -10.66 -2.87
C HIS A 909 -12.76 -11.72 -3.67
N GLU A 910 -12.56 -11.82 -4.98
CA GLU A 910 -13.26 -12.79 -5.82
C GLU A 910 -12.73 -14.22 -5.63
N THR A 911 -11.41 -14.37 -5.61
CA THR A 911 -10.75 -15.67 -5.74
C THR A 911 -10.10 -16.16 -4.46
N VAL A 912 -10.16 -15.44 -3.35
CA VAL A 912 -9.70 -15.95 -2.05
C VAL A 912 -10.84 -15.89 -1.05
N ASP A 913 -11.47 -14.72 -0.96
CA ASP A 913 -12.53 -14.47 0.03
C ASP A 913 -13.93 -14.85 -0.47
N ASP A 914 -14.08 -15.18 -1.76
CA ASP A 914 -15.36 -15.42 -2.44
C ASP A 914 -16.42 -14.31 -2.14
N ASN A 915 -15.95 -13.07 -1.94
CA ASN A 915 -16.72 -11.87 -1.61
C ASN A 915 -16.96 -11.02 -2.85
N TYR A 916 -17.89 -11.48 -3.69
CA TYR A 916 -18.24 -10.83 -4.95
C TYR A 916 -18.73 -9.38 -4.82
N PRO A 917 -19.52 -8.98 -3.80
CA PRO A 917 -19.90 -7.56 -3.64
C PRO A 917 -18.72 -6.63 -3.41
N LYS A 918 -17.69 -7.05 -2.66
CA LYS A 918 -16.45 -6.28 -2.52
C LYS A 918 -15.64 -6.29 -3.82
N ALA A 919 -15.50 -7.46 -4.45
CA ALA A 919 -14.79 -7.58 -5.72
C ALA A 919 -15.38 -6.63 -6.78
N LEU A 920 -16.71 -6.62 -6.91
CA LEU A 920 -17.44 -5.74 -7.81
C LEU A 920 -17.07 -4.27 -7.60
N LYS A 921 -17.09 -3.80 -6.34
CA LYS A 921 -16.75 -2.41 -6.01
C LYS A 921 -15.32 -2.04 -6.38
N GLU A 922 -14.36 -2.94 -6.16
CA GLU A 922 -12.97 -2.67 -6.52
C GLU A 922 -12.76 -2.67 -8.04
N TYR A 923 -13.42 -3.58 -8.77
CA TYR A 923 -13.41 -3.59 -10.22
C TYR A 923 -14.10 -2.35 -10.83
N GLU A 924 -15.21 -1.89 -10.27
CA GLU A 924 -15.88 -0.63 -10.67
C GLU A 924 -14.93 0.57 -10.49
N LYS A 925 -14.21 0.66 -9.38
CA LYS A 925 -13.21 1.72 -9.17
C LYS A 925 -12.04 1.60 -10.15
N ALA A 926 -11.57 0.39 -10.43
CA ALA A 926 -10.48 0.16 -11.38
C ALA A 926 -10.90 0.60 -12.80
N ALA A 927 -12.08 0.19 -13.25
CA ALA A 927 -12.67 0.59 -14.52
C ALA A 927 -12.87 2.11 -14.61
N ALA A 928 -13.36 2.75 -13.53
CA ALA A 928 -13.51 4.21 -13.48
C ALA A 928 -12.16 4.97 -13.59
N LYS A 929 -11.04 4.33 -13.23
CA LYS A 929 -9.68 4.85 -13.44
C LYS A 929 -9.08 4.45 -14.80
N GLY A 930 -9.85 3.80 -15.67
CA GLY A 930 -9.43 3.39 -17.01
C GLY A 930 -8.61 2.10 -17.07
N ASP A 931 -8.63 1.24 -16.03
CA ASP A 931 -7.92 -0.04 -16.10
C ASP A 931 -8.67 -1.07 -16.96
N ALA A 932 -7.99 -1.58 -17.98
CA ALA A 932 -8.56 -2.50 -18.94
C ALA A 932 -8.91 -3.89 -18.34
N LEU A 933 -8.10 -4.39 -17.40
CA LEU A 933 -8.36 -5.69 -16.77
C LEU A 933 -9.46 -5.58 -15.72
N GLY A 934 -9.51 -4.49 -14.96
CA GLY A 934 -10.63 -4.18 -14.06
C GLY A 934 -11.95 -4.09 -14.82
N THR A 935 -11.94 -3.47 -16.00
CA THR A 935 -13.11 -3.41 -16.89
C THR A 935 -13.51 -4.79 -17.42
N TYR A 936 -12.54 -5.61 -17.82
CA TYR A 936 -12.80 -6.99 -18.24
C TYR A 936 -13.40 -7.85 -17.11
N ASP A 937 -12.81 -7.80 -15.90
CA ASP A 937 -13.28 -8.57 -14.75
C ASP A 937 -14.67 -8.11 -14.31
N LEU A 938 -14.96 -6.81 -14.37
CA LEU A 938 -16.31 -6.27 -14.17
C LEU A 938 -17.31 -6.86 -15.18
N GLY A 939 -16.91 -6.99 -16.45
CA GLY A 939 -17.70 -7.67 -17.48
C GLY A 939 -18.00 -9.14 -17.12
N LEU A 940 -17.05 -9.87 -16.54
CA LEU A 940 -17.26 -11.25 -16.06
C LEU A 940 -18.29 -11.31 -14.91
N MET A 941 -18.29 -10.32 -14.01
CA MET A 941 -19.25 -10.26 -12.90
C MET A 941 -20.69 -10.18 -13.43
N TYR A 942 -20.94 -9.34 -14.43
CA TYR A 942 -22.24 -9.20 -15.08
C TYR A 942 -22.60 -10.40 -15.98
N LEU A 943 -21.62 -11.00 -16.66
CA LEU A 943 -21.83 -12.17 -17.53
C LEU A 943 -22.28 -13.41 -16.73
N TYR A 944 -21.63 -13.65 -15.59
CA TYR A 944 -21.88 -14.83 -14.75
C TYR A 944 -22.85 -14.59 -13.60
N GLY A 945 -23.21 -13.33 -13.34
CA GLY A 945 -24.09 -12.97 -12.23
C GLY A 945 -23.45 -13.29 -10.88
N LYS A 946 -22.17 -12.91 -10.69
CA LYS A 946 -21.41 -13.14 -9.45
C LYS A 946 -21.80 -12.12 -8.39
N GLY A 947 -22.68 -12.48 -7.46
CA GLY A 947 -23.18 -11.58 -6.42
C GLY A 947 -24.12 -10.48 -6.90
N ILE A 948 -24.46 -10.48 -8.19
CA ILE A 948 -25.38 -9.53 -8.84
C ILE A 948 -26.21 -10.25 -9.91
N PRO A 949 -27.37 -9.70 -10.31
CA PRO A 949 -28.12 -10.21 -11.46
C PRO A 949 -27.31 -10.14 -12.76
N MET A 950 -27.56 -11.10 -13.66
CA MET A 950 -26.94 -11.11 -14.98
C MET A 950 -27.39 -9.92 -15.82
N ASP A 951 -26.45 -9.31 -16.54
CA ASP A 951 -26.71 -8.26 -17.52
C ASP A 951 -25.75 -8.40 -18.70
N TYR A 952 -26.17 -9.14 -19.73
CA TYR A 952 -25.34 -9.41 -20.91
C TYR A 952 -25.04 -8.14 -21.71
N GLN A 953 -25.92 -7.14 -21.65
CA GLN A 953 -25.74 -5.88 -22.36
C GLN A 953 -24.60 -5.09 -21.72
N LYS A 954 -24.61 -4.93 -20.39
CA LYS A 954 -23.49 -4.33 -19.66
C LYS A 954 -22.20 -5.12 -19.81
N ALA A 955 -22.26 -6.45 -19.72
CA ALA A 955 -21.08 -7.29 -19.92
C ALA A 955 -20.45 -7.05 -21.31
N ARG A 956 -21.28 -6.99 -22.37
CA ARG A 956 -20.82 -6.68 -23.73
C ARG A 956 -20.14 -5.31 -23.79
N ASP A 957 -20.73 -4.29 -23.18
CA ASP A 957 -20.22 -2.93 -23.25
C ASP A 957 -18.86 -2.82 -22.54
N PHE A 958 -18.72 -3.42 -21.35
CA PHE A 958 -17.42 -3.51 -20.66
C PHE A 958 -16.39 -4.33 -21.43
N PHE A 959 -16.78 -5.46 -22.04
CA PHE A 959 -15.84 -6.21 -22.87
C PHE A 959 -15.42 -5.43 -24.13
N ALA A 960 -16.31 -4.64 -24.73
CA ALA A 960 -15.97 -3.77 -25.86
C ALA A 960 -14.95 -2.70 -25.48
N GLU A 961 -15.12 -2.09 -24.30
CA GLU A 961 -14.19 -1.14 -23.74
C GLU A 961 -12.82 -1.77 -23.46
N ALA A 962 -12.76 -2.89 -22.74
CA ALA A 962 -11.52 -3.60 -22.46
C ALA A 962 -10.82 -4.11 -23.74
N ALA A 963 -11.59 -4.58 -24.73
CA ALA A 963 -11.06 -4.99 -26.02
C ALA A 963 -10.43 -3.83 -26.80
N SER A 964 -11.00 -2.62 -26.70
CA SER A 964 -10.41 -1.42 -27.34
C SER A 964 -9.04 -1.06 -26.78
N GLN A 965 -8.75 -1.49 -25.55
CA GLN A 965 -7.47 -1.31 -24.86
C GLN A 965 -6.53 -2.52 -25.01
N GLY A 966 -6.89 -3.50 -25.84
CA GLY A 966 -6.03 -4.64 -26.19
C GLY A 966 -6.21 -5.90 -25.31
N VAL A 967 -7.22 -5.97 -24.44
CA VAL A 967 -7.48 -7.19 -23.64
C VAL A 967 -8.07 -8.29 -24.52
N HIS A 968 -7.23 -9.27 -24.88
CA HIS A 968 -7.61 -10.33 -25.82
C HIS A 968 -8.63 -11.33 -25.25
N GLU A 969 -8.72 -11.47 -23.92
CA GLU A 969 -9.80 -12.23 -23.27
C GLU A 969 -11.16 -11.56 -23.49
N ALA A 970 -11.22 -10.23 -23.39
CA ALA A 970 -12.44 -9.47 -23.64
C ALA A 970 -12.91 -9.63 -25.09
N MET A 971 -11.97 -9.61 -26.05
CA MET A 971 -12.26 -9.90 -27.47
C MET A 971 -12.88 -11.29 -27.66
N ASN A 972 -12.35 -12.33 -26.99
CA ASN A 972 -12.95 -13.66 -27.02
C ASN A 972 -14.37 -13.70 -26.42
N GLN A 973 -14.61 -12.95 -25.34
CA GLN A 973 -15.92 -12.87 -24.72
C GLN A 973 -16.94 -12.13 -25.60
N LEU A 974 -16.54 -11.05 -26.27
CA LEU A 974 -17.38 -10.40 -27.28
C LEU A 974 -17.76 -11.38 -28.39
N GLY A 975 -16.78 -12.14 -28.90
CA GLY A 975 -17.05 -13.18 -29.89
C GLY A 975 -18.12 -14.16 -29.41
N THR A 976 -18.05 -14.55 -28.13
CA THR A 976 -19.01 -15.46 -27.48
C THR A 976 -20.40 -14.85 -27.32
N ILE A 977 -20.49 -13.58 -26.90
CA ILE A 977 -21.77 -12.86 -26.78
C ILE A 977 -22.47 -12.77 -28.13
N TYR A 978 -21.75 -12.35 -29.18
CA TYR A 978 -22.30 -12.23 -30.53
C TYR A 978 -22.67 -13.59 -31.13
N PHE A 979 -21.86 -14.62 -30.88
CA PHE A 979 -22.10 -15.97 -31.41
C PHE A 979 -23.37 -16.60 -30.84
N TYR A 980 -23.55 -16.56 -29.52
CA TYR A 980 -24.71 -17.16 -28.87
C TYR A 980 -25.93 -16.23 -28.86
N GLY A 981 -25.76 -14.93 -29.07
CA GLY A 981 -26.84 -13.94 -29.00
C GLY A 981 -27.22 -13.66 -27.54
N LEU A 982 -26.24 -13.52 -26.66
CA LEU A 982 -26.50 -13.28 -25.24
C LEU A 982 -26.95 -11.82 -25.06
N GLY A 983 -28.23 -11.61 -24.75
CA GLY A 983 -28.83 -10.27 -24.61
C GLY A 983 -29.18 -9.56 -25.92
N GLN A 984 -28.97 -10.20 -27.07
CA GLN A 984 -29.27 -9.63 -28.39
C GLN A 984 -29.46 -10.73 -29.46
N ALA A 985 -29.85 -10.36 -30.68
CA ALA A 985 -29.81 -11.29 -31.81
C ALA A 985 -28.36 -11.73 -32.13
N ARG A 986 -28.19 -12.98 -32.55
CA ARG A 986 -26.89 -13.54 -32.98
C ARG A 986 -26.31 -12.75 -34.15
N ASP A 987 -25.02 -12.46 -34.09
CA ASP A 987 -24.25 -11.86 -35.17
C ASP A 987 -22.97 -12.67 -35.40
N THR A 988 -23.03 -13.56 -36.38
CA THR A 988 -21.93 -14.50 -36.67
C THR A 988 -20.71 -13.82 -37.30
N GLN A 989 -20.90 -12.71 -38.02
CA GLN A 989 -19.79 -11.99 -38.66
C GLN A 989 -18.99 -11.21 -37.63
N GLN A 990 -19.67 -10.51 -36.70
CA GLN A 990 -19.02 -9.88 -35.57
C GLN A 990 -18.30 -10.92 -34.70
N ALA A 991 -18.95 -12.06 -34.42
CA ALA A 991 -18.32 -13.13 -33.66
C ALA A 991 -17.00 -13.59 -34.28
N LEU A 992 -17.00 -13.90 -35.58
CA LEU A 992 -15.79 -14.32 -36.30
C LEU A 992 -14.70 -13.25 -36.28
N ALA A 993 -15.06 -11.99 -36.50
CA ALA A 993 -14.12 -10.88 -36.48
C ALA A 993 -13.42 -10.74 -35.13
N TRP A 994 -14.17 -10.83 -34.03
CA TRP A 994 -13.61 -10.76 -32.68
C TRP A 994 -12.76 -11.98 -32.32
N TYR A 995 -13.19 -13.19 -32.69
CA TYR A 995 -12.37 -14.38 -32.48
C TYR A 995 -11.04 -14.33 -33.24
N LYS A 996 -11.02 -13.84 -34.49
CA LYS A 996 -9.78 -13.65 -35.24
C LYS A 996 -8.84 -12.66 -34.55
N LYS A 997 -9.34 -11.49 -34.16
CA LYS A 997 -8.55 -10.48 -33.42
C LYS A 997 -7.97 -11.04 -32.12
N ALA A 998 -8.78 -11.74 -31.33
CA ALA A 998 -8.33 -12.37 -30.09
C ALA A 998 -7.25 -13.44 -30.34
N ALA A 999 -7.41 -14.26 -31.37
CA ALA A 999 -6.45 -15.30 -31.74
C ALA A 999 -5.12 -14.72 -32.24
N GLU A 1000 -5.15 -13.64 -33.04
CA GLU A 1000 -3.97 -12.89 -33.48
C GLU A 1000 -3.20 -12.29 -32.30
N ALA A 1001 -3.92 -11.84 -31.26
CA ALA A 1001 -3.34 -11.41 -29.99
C ALA A 1001 -2.91 -12.58 -29.07
N GLY A 1002 -3.03 -13.83 -29.53
CA GLY A 1002 -2.50 -15.02 -28.85
C GLY A 1002 -3.46 -15.73 -27.88
N ASN A 1003 -4.77 -15.39 -27.89
CA ASN A 1003 -5.76 -15.98 -27.00
C ASN A 1003 -6.09 -17.45 -27.37
N ALA A 1004 -5.82 -18.38 -26.44
CA ALA A 1004 -6.03 -19.81 -26.67
C ALA A 1004 -7.52 -20.20 -26.81
N ASN A 1005 -8.42 -19.57 -26.04
CA ASN A 1005 -9.85 -19.87 -26.16
C ASN A 1005 -10.40 -19.44 -27.52
N ALA A 1006 -9.96 -18.29 -28.04
CA ALA A 1006 -10.36 -17.84 -29.37
C ALA A 1006 -9.83 -18.75 -30.48
N LEU A 1007 -8.59 -19.24 -30.36
CA LEU A 1007 -8.04 -20.25 -31.28
C LEU A 1007 -8.89 -21.52 -31.27
N TYR A 1008 -9.30 -22.02 -30.10
CA TYR A 1008 -10.25 -23.14 -30.00
C TYR A 1008 -11.58 -22.83 -30.70
N GLN A 1009 -12.16 -21.65 -30.48
CA GLN A 1009 -13.42 -21.27 -31.13
C GLN A 1009 -13.28 -21.21 -32.65
N LEU A 1010 -12.19 -20.66 -33.18
CA LEU A 1010 -11.92 -20.68 -34.63
C LEU A 1010 -11.81 -22.11 -35.17
N GLY A 1011 -11.16 -23.01 -34.43
CA GLY A 1011 -11.11 -24.43 -34.78
C GLY A 1011 -12.50 -25.06 -34.85
N LEU A 1012 -13.36 -24.76 -33.88
CA LEU A 1012 -14.74 -25.26 -33.83
C LEU A 1012 -15.60 -24.71 -34.97
N LEU A 1013 -15.43 -23.44 -35.33
CA LEU A 1013 -16.11 -22.83 -36.47
C LEU A 1013 -15.67 -23.45 -37.80
N SER A 1014 -14.37 -23.71 -37.97
CA SER A 1014 -13.83 -24.41 -39.16
C SER A 1014 -14.28 -25.87 -39.25
N GLU A 1015 -14.39 -26.58 -38.11
CA GLU A 1015 -14.85 -27.97 -38.08
C GLU A 1015 -16.35 -28.10 -38.39
N THR A 1016 -17.16 -27.18 -37.88
CA THR A 1016 -18.62 -27.25 -37.99
C THR A 1016 -19.18 -26.60 -39.25
N GLY A 1017 -18.51 -25.56 -39.77
CA GLY A 1017 -19.02 -24.77 -40.89
C GLY A 1017 -20.15 -23.79 -40.52
N VAL A 1018 -20.41 -23.55 -39.22
CA VAL A 1018 -21.53 -22.71 -38.74
C VAL A 1018 -21.41 -21.24 -39.21
N ILE A 1019 -20.19 -20.74 -39.37
CA ILE A 1019 -19.92 -19.35 -39.79
C ILE A 1019 -19.03 -19.29 -41.03
N THR A 1020 -18.02 -20.17 -41.09
CA THR A 1020 -17.07 -20.27 -42.19
C THR A 1020 -17.37 -21.47 -43.07
N LYS A 1021 -16.72 -21.57 -44.23
CA LYS A 1021 -16.73 -22.83 -44.97
C LYS A 1021 -16.04 -23.89 -44.11
N LEU A 1022 -16.65 -25.07 -44.02
CA LEU A 1022 -16.07 -26.22 -43.35
C LEU A 1022 -14.68 -26.55 -43.91
N ASP A 1023 -13.68 -26.61 -43.03
CA ASP A 1023 -12.28 -26.90 -43.33
C ASP A 1023 -11.60 -27.57 -42.13
N PHE A 1024 -11.37 -28.89 -42.24
CA PHE A 1024 -10.72 -29.64 -41.16
C PHE A 1024 -9.22 -29.35 -41.02
N ASN A 1025 -8.54 -28.91 -42.08
CA ASN A 1025 -7.11 -28.60 -42.01
C ASN A 1025 -6.88 -27.35 -41.17
N ASP A 1026 -7.69 -26.32 -41.38
CA ASP A 1026 -7.68 -25.12 -40.55
C ASP A 1026 -8.10 -25.45 -39.12
N ALA A 1027 -9.12 -26.31 -38.92
CA ALA A 1027 -9.53 -26.75 -37.59
C ALA A 1027 -8.37 -27.41 -36.81
N LEU A 1028 -7.64 -28.36 -37.43
CA LEU A 1028 -6.47 -28.99 -36.83
C LEU A 1028 -5.40 -27.97 -36.46
N LYS A 1029 -5.09 -27.05 -37.38
CA LYS A 1029 -4.07 -26.01 -37.16
C LYS A 1029 -4.42 -25.11 -35.98
N TYR A 1030 -5.69 -24.70 -35.86
CA TYR A 1030 -6.14 -23.87 -34.75
C TYR A 1030 -6.19 -24.64 -33.44
N TYR A 1031 -6.69 -25.87 -33.44
CA TYR A 1031 -6.70 -26.71 -32.24
C TYR A 1031 -5.28 -27.04 -31.77
N GLN A 1032 -4.32 -27.31 -32.66
CA GLN A 1032 -2.93 -27.54 -32.28
C GLN A 1032 -2.32 -26.32 -31.58
N GLN A 1033 -2.44 -25.13 -32.19
CA GLN A 1033 -1.96 -23.88 -31.57
C GLN A 1033 -2.61 -23.59 -30.22
N SER A 1034 -3.90 -23.88 -30.08
CA SER A 1034 -4.63 -23.74 -28.82
C SER A 1034 -4.17 -24.75 -27.77
N ALA A 1035 -3.96 -26.02 -28.17
CA ALA A 1035 -3.49 -27.09 -27.31
C ALA A 1035 -2.04 -26.86 -26.83
N ASP A 1036 -1.17 -26.31 -27.68
CA ASP A 1036 0.21 -25.94 -27.34
C ASP A 1036 0.25 -24.83 -26.27
N LYS A 1037 -0.82 -24.03 -26.17
CA LYS A 1037 -1.05 -23.04 -25.10
C LYS A 1037 -1.79 -23.63 -23.87
N GLY A 1038 -1.91 -24.95 -23.79
CA GLY A 1038 -2.49 -25.66 -22.66
C GLY A 1038 -4.02 -25.74 -22.64
N ASN A 1039 -4.71 -25.39 -23.72
CA ASN A 1039 -6.19 -25.42 -23.76
C ASN A 1039 -6.73 -26.86 -23.81
N GLU A 1040 -7.43 -27.28 -22.77
CA GLU A 1040 -7.97 -28.63 -22.62
C GLU A 1040 -9.03 -28.98 -23.69
N LYS A 1041 -9.91 -28.03 -24.03
CA LYS A 1041 -10.97 -28.23 -25.04
C LYS A 1041 -10.36 -28.56 -26.40
N ALA A 1042 -9.28 -27.89 -26.76
CA ALA A 1042 -8.56 -28.14 -28.00
C ALA A 1042 -7.82 -29.49 -27.99
N MET A 1043 -7.21 -29.89 -26.88
CA MET A 1043 -6.62 -31.23 -26.74
C MET A 1043 -7.66 -32.34 -26.92
N LEU A 1044 -8.87 -32.15 -26.36
CA LEU A 1044 -9.96 -33.10 -26.49
C LEU A 1044 -10.49 -33.17 -27.94
N ALA A 1045 -10.61 -32.02 -28.60
CA ALA A 1045 -10.97 -31.96 -30.02
C ALA A 1045 -9.94 -32.69 -30.90
N LEU A 1046 -8.63 -32.49 -30.67
CA LEU A 1046 -7.58 -33.22 -31.38
C LEU A 1046 -7.66 -34.73 -31.13
N ALA A 1047 -7.87 -35.14 -29.87
CA ALA A 1047 -8.03 -36.56 -29.53
C ALA A 1047 -9.19 -37.20 -30.30
N ARG A 1048 -10.34 -36.51 -30.39
CA ARG A 1048 -11.49 -36.92 -31.20
C ARG A 1048 -11.11 -37.01 -32.67
N MET A 1049 -10.48 -35.98 -33.25
CA MET A 1049 -10.14 -35.95 -34.67
C MET A 1049 -9.25 -37.13 -35.07
N TYR A 1050 -8.22 -37.45 -34.28
CA TYR A 1050 -7.36 -38.60 -34.53
C TYR A 1050 -8.03 -39.96 -34.27
N HIS A 1051 -8.91 -40.05 -33.26
CA HIS A 1051 -9.65 -41.28 -32.95
C HIS A 1051 -10.56 -41.69 -34.11
N TYR A 1052 -11.29 -40.74 -34.69
CA TYR A 1052 -12.29 -41.01 -35.72
C TYR A 1052 -11.77 -40.79 -37.15
N GLY A 1053 -10.62 -40.14 -37.33
CA GLY A 1053 -10.10 -39.77 -38.65
C GLY A 1053 -10.90 -38.63 -39.28
N LEU A 1054 -11.22 -37.59 -38.49
CA LEU A 1054 -11.95 -36.41 -38.97
C LEU A 1054 -10.97 -35.41 -39.59
N GLY A 1055 -10.84 -35.44 -40.92
CA GLY A 1055 -9.91 -34.56 -41.63
C GLY A 1055 -8.43 -34.89 -41.47
N VAL A 1056 -8.12 -35.95 -40.73
CA VAL A 1056 -6.79 -36.59 -40.61
C VAL A 1056 -6.92 -38.08 -40.88
N GLU A 1057 -5.78 -38.73 -41.14
CA GLU A 1057 -5.72 -40.19 -41.06
C GLU A 1057 -6.01 -40.64 -39.63
N LYS A 1058 -6.80 -41.70 -39.48
CA LYS A 1058 -7.12 -42.28 -38.19
C LYS A 1058 -5.85 -42.78 -37.53
N ASP A 1059 -5.53 -42.24 -36.35
CA ASP A 1059 -4.34 -42.60 -35.58
C ASP A 1059 -4.72 -42.80 -34.09
N PRO A 1060 -5.00 -44.04 -33.66
CA PRO A 1060 -5.36 -44.32 -32.29
C PRO A 1060 -4.20 -44.07 -31.31
N LYS A 1061 -2.93 -44.12 -31.74
CA LYS A 1061 -1.78 -43.86 -30.85
C LYS A 1061 -1.67 -42.37 -30.56
N MET A 1062 -1.83 -41.52 -31.57
CA MET A 1062 -1.88 -40.07 -31.38
C MET A 1062 -3.07 -39.67 -30.52
N ALA A 1063 -4.27 -40.22 -30.78
CA ALA A 1063 -5.43 -39.98 -29.91
C ALA A 1063 -5.17 -40.42 -28.46
N ALA A 1064 -4.57 -41.60 -28.24
CA ALA A 1064 -4.21 -42.09 -26.92
C ALA A 1064 -3.25 -41.15 -26.19
N SER A 1065 -2.32 -40.53 -26.90
CA SER A 1065 -1.37 -39.57 -26.31
C SER A 1065 -2.06 -38.32 -25.74
N PHE A 1066 -3.06 -37.79 -26.44
CA PHE A 1066 -3.88 -36.68 -25.94
C PHE A 1066 -4.78 -37.12 -24.78
N TYR A 1067 -5.45 -38.27 -24.91
CA TYR A 1067 -6.25 -38.81 -23.81
C TYR A 1067 -5.41 -39.09 -22.57
N GLN A 1068 -4.16 -39.53 -22.70
CA GLN A 1068 -3.25 -39.72 -21.58
C GLN A 1068 -2.95 -38.39 -20.86
N LYS A 1069 -2.68 -37.32 -21.60
CA LYS A 1069 -2.45 -35.97 -21.01
C LYS A 1069 -3.69 -35.48 -20.26
N LEU A 1070 -4.88 -35.66 -20.83
CA LEU A 1070 -6.15 -35.26 -20.24
C LEU A 1070 -6.56 -36.15 -19.05
N ALA A 1071 -6.29 -37.45 -19.11
CA ALA A 1071 -6.59 -38.39 -18.05
C ALA A 1071 -5.77 -38.11 -16.78
N VAL A 1072 -4.52 -37.65 -16.94
CA VAL A 1072 -3.69 -37.15 -15.81
C VAL A 1072 -4.35 -35.93 -15.16
N ARG A 1073 -5.04 -35.08 -15.93
CA ARG A 1073 -5.82 -33.93 -15.44
C ARG A 1073 -7.25 -34.31 -15.02
N GLN A 1074 -7.48 -35.59 -14.71
CA GLN A 1074 -8.77 -36.11 -14.21
C GLN A 1074 -9.97 -35.87 -15.14
N ASN A 1075 -9.74 -35.64 -16.44
CA ASN A 1075 -10.84 -35.56 -17.41
C ASN A 1075 -11.52 -36.94 -17.52
N ALA A 1076 -12.75 -37.02 -17.04
CA ALA A 1076 -13.49 -38.28 -16.91
C ALA A 1076 -13.72 -38.98 -18.26
N TYR A 1077 -13.95 -38.20 -19.32
CA TYR A 1077 -14.13 -38.74 -20.67
C TYR A 1077 -12.82 -39.26 -21.26
N ALA A 1078 -11.71 -38.56 -21.07
CA ALA A 1078 -10.40 -39.03 -21.52
C ALA A 1078 -9.97 -40.32 -20.79
N GLN A 1079 -10.23 -40.41 -19.48
CA GLN A 1079 -10.01 -41.63 -18.69
C GLN A 1079 -10.85 -42.80 -19.23
N TYR A 1080 -12.12 -42.55 -19.53
CA TYR A 1080 -13.00 -43.55 -20.15
C TYR A 1080 -12.42 -44.06 -21.48
N GLN A 1081 -12.10 -43.15 -22.39
CA GLN A 1081 -11.56 -43.49 -23.72
C GLN A 1081 -10.24 -44.26 -23.61
N LEU A 1082 -9.30 -43.77 -22.79
CA LEU A 1082 -8.04 -44.46 -22.57
C LEU A 1082 -8.21 -45.84 -21.91
N GLY A 1083 -9.17 -45.98 -21.00
CA GLY A 1083 -9.51 -47.25 -20.36
C GLY A 1083 -10.00 -48.28 -21.37
N THR A 1084 -10.87 -47.89 -22.29
CA THR A 1084 -11.32 -48.76 -23.40
C THR A 1084 -10.17 -49.13 -24.33
N TYR A 1085 -9.26 -48.19 -24.63
CA TYR A 1085 -8.09 -48.46 -25.46
C TYR A 1085 -7.18 -49.55 -24.89
N TYR A 1086 -6.97 -49.55 -23.57
CA TYR A 1086 -6.22 -50.61 -22.91
C TYR A 1086 -6.96 -51.95 -22.91
N LEU A 1087 -8.29 -51.96 -22.76
CA LEU A 1087 -9.07 -53.20 -22.81
C LEU A 1087 -9.04 -53.87 -24.19
N ASP A 1088 -9.05 -53.05 -25.24
CA ASP A 1088 -9.13 -53.50 -26.62
C ASP A 1088 -7.75 -53.68 -27.27
N GLY A 1089 -6.70 -53.07 -26.71
CA GLY A 1089 -5.36 -53.05 -27.31
C GLY A 1089 -5.26 -52.17 -28.57
N THR A 1090 -6.17 -51.20 -28.74
CA THR A 1090 -6.29 -50.39 -29.96
C THR A 1090 -5.13 -49.42 -30.20
N ALA A 1091 -4.44 -48.99 -29.13
CA ALA A 1091 -3.34 -48.04 -29.21
C ALA A 1091 -2.00 -48.60 -28.69
N GLY A 1092 -1.89 -49.90 -28.45
CA GLY A 1092 -0.72 -50.53 -27.85
C GLY A 1092 -1.02 -51.92 -27.28
N GLU A 1093 -0.28 -52.33 -26.26
CA GLU A 1093 -0.52 -53.63 -25.62
C GLU A 1093 -1.83 -53.64 -24.82
N ARG A 1094 -2.61 -54.70 -25.03
CA ARG A 1094 -3.83 -54.96 -24.28
C ARG A 1094 -3.54 -55.13 -22.79
N SER A 1095 -4.20 -54.35 -21.93
CA SER A 1095 -4.06 -54.39 -20.47
C SER A 1095 -5.40 -54.24 -19.78
N VAL A 1096 -5.98 -55.38 -19.34
CA VAL A 1096 -7.31 -55.38 -18.70
C VAL A 1096 -7.30 -54.69 -17.34
N SER A 1097 -6.23 -54.83 -16.56
CA SER A 1097 -6.11 -54.21 -15.24
C SER A 1097 -6.08 -52.67 -15.34
N LYS A 1098 -5.17 -52.13 -16.17
CA LYS A 1098 -5.07 -50.68 -16.40
C LYS A 1098 -6.36 -50.10 -16.98
N GLY A 1099 -6.97 -50.83 -17.92
CA GLY A 1099 -8.27 -50.44 -18.50
C GLY A 1099 -9.37 -50.33 -17.45
N LYS A 1100 -9.51 -51.33 -16.58
CA LYS A 1100 -10.48 -51.30 -15.47
C LYS A 1100 -10.21 -50.17 -14.47
N GLU A 1101 -8.95 -49.91 -14.12
CA GLU A 1101 -8.58 -48.83 -13.20
C GLU A 1101 -8.99 -47.46 -13.74
N LEU A 1102 -8.66 -47.16 -14.99
CA LEU A 1102 -9.04 -45.91 -15.65
C LEU A 1102 -10.56 -45.76 -15.78
N LEU A 1103 -11.28 -46.84 -16.06
CA LEU A 1103 -12.74 -46.82 -16.09
C LEU A 1103 -13.32 -46.56 -14.70
N GLN A 1104 -12.72 -47.08 -13.63
CA GLN A 1104 -13.14 -46.79 -12.26
C GLN A 1104 -12.96 -45.29 -11.96
N GLN A 1105 -11.79 -44.73 -12.27
CA GLN A 1105 -11.52 -43.31 -12.12
C GLN A 1105 -12.52 -42.45 -12.91
N ALA A 1106 -12.78 -42.81 -14.17
CA ALA A 1106 -13.76 -42.14 -15.01
C ALA A 1106 -15.16 -42.18 -14.40
N SER A 1107 -15.61 -43.34 -13.92
CA SER A 1107 -16.91 -43.52 -13.25
C SER A 1107 -17.02 -42.69 -11.98
N ASP A 1108 -15.97 -42.65 -11.17
CA ASP A 1108 -15.90 -41.85 -9.94
C ASP A 1108 -15.89 -40.35 -10.23
N ASN A 1109 -15.34 -39.96 -11.38
CA ASN A 1109 -15.35 -38.59 -11.91
C ASN A 1109 -16.64 -38.26 -12.67
N GLY A 1110 -17.66 -39.12 -12.61
CA GLY A 1110 -19.01 -38.85 -13.12
C GLY A 1110 -19.28 -39.38 -14.54
N ASN A 1111 -18.34 -40.09 -15.17
CA ASN A 1111 -18.57 -40.64 -16.51
C ASN A 1111 -19.52 -41.85 -16.47
N LEU A 1112 -20.73 -41.68 -17.03
CA LEU A 1112 -21.76 -42.71 -17.05
C LEU A 1112 -21.38 -43.92 -17.92
N GLN A 1113 -20.68 -43.71 -19.02
CA GLN A 1113 -20.28 -44.78 -19.93
C GLN A 1113 -19.27 -45.73 -19.27
N ALA A 1114 -18.31 -45.18 -18.54
CA ALA A 1114 -17.34 -45.96 -17.79
C ALA A 1114 -18.03 -46.85 -16.75
N ARG A 1115 -19.01 -46.30 -16.02
CA ARG A 1115 -19.83 -47.07 -15.06
C ARG A 1115 -20.55 -48.24 -15.73
N GLN A 1116 -21.14 -48.02 -16.90
CA GLN A 1116 -21.82 -49.08 -17.66
C GLN A 1116 -20.86 -50.16 -18.16
N VAL A 1117 -19.65 -49.78 -18.62
CA VAL A 1117 -18.62 -50.74 -19.03
C VAL A 1117 -18.17 -51.58 -17.83
N LEU A 1118 -17.93 -50.98 -16.67
CA LEU A 1118 -17.56 -51.71 -15.45
C LEU A 1118 -18.62 -52.72 -15.03
N GLN A 1119 -19.89 -52.32 -15.00
CA GLN A 1119 -21.00 -53.22 -14.67
C GLN A 1119 -21.09 -54.41 -15.63
N ARG A 1120 -20.89 -54.18 -16.94
CA ARG A 1120 -20.85 -55.26 -17.94
C ARG A 1120 -19.67 -56.21 -17.71
N LEU A 1121 -18.47 -55.67 -17.43
CA LEU A 1121 -17.28 -56.47 -17.13
C LEU A 1121 -17.48 -57.32 -15.87
N GLU A 1122 -18.12 -56.78 -14.83
CA GLU A 1122 -18.46 -57.52 -13.61
C GLU A 1122 -19.48 -58.63 -13.88
N ALA A 1123 -20.56 -58.34 -14.61
CA ALA A 1123 -21.58 -59.32 -14.97
C ALA A 1123 -21.01 -60.50 -15.77
N GLN A 1124 -20.10 -60.23 -16.72
CA GLN A 1124 -19.37 -61.25 -17.48
C GLN A 1124 -18.50 -62.12 -16.56
N THR A 1125 -17.77 -61.52 -15.62
CA THR A 1125 -16.95 -62.30 -14.65
C THR A 1125 -17.78 -63.16 -13.69
N GLN A 1126 -19.03 -62.77 -13.41
CA GLN A 1126 -19.95 -63.52 -12.53
C GLN A 1126 -20.82 -64.55 -13.27
N ALA A 1127 -20.60 -64.78 -14.57
CA ALA A 1127 -21.39 -65.68 -15.43
C ALA A 1127 -22.92 -65.41 -15.39
N ARG A 1128 -23.34 -64.17 -15.09
CA ARG A 1128 -24.75 -63.78 -15.10
C ARG A 1128 -25.18 -63.51 -16.55
N VAL A 1129 -25.94 -64.44 -17.15
CA VAL A 1129 -26.30 -64.44 -18.59
C VAL A 1129 -27.30 -63.35 -18.99
N SER A 1130 -27.88 -62.61 -18.04
CA SER A 1130 -28.85 -61.55 -18.35
C SER A 1130 -28.49 -60.26 -17.62
N PHE A 1131 -27.71 -59.40 -18.29
CA PHE A 1131 -27.60 -57.99 -17.93
C PHE A 1131 -28.59 -57.22 -18.80
N ILE A 1132 -29.61 -56.64 -18.17
CA ILE A 1132 -30.54 -55.73 -18.84
C ILE A 1132 -29.93 -54.34 -18.71
N GLU A 1133 -29.47 -53.77 -19.82
CA GLU A 1133 -29.05 -52.36 -19.88
C GLU A 1133 -30.25 -51.48 -19.47
N PRO A 1134 -30.14 -50.63 -18.43
CA PRO A 1134 -31.19 -49.68 -18.13
C PRO A 1134 -31.31 -48.72 -19.32
N VAL A 1135 -32.51 -48.67 -19.93
CA VAL A 1135 -32.82 -47.70 -20.98
C VAL A 1135 -32.85 -46.32 -20.35
N LEU A 1136 -31.81 -45.53 -20.59
CA LEU A 1136 -31.81 -44.11 -20.27
C LEU A 1136 -32.74 -43.40 -21.25
N MET A 1137 -33.96 -43.08 -20.82
CA MET A 1137 -34.81 -42.12 -21.53
C MET A 1137 -34.31 -40.71 -21.24
N ASN A 1138 -33.19 -40.32 -21.86
CA ASN A 1138 -32.86 -38.91 -21.96
C ASN A 1138 -33.74 -38.30 -23.05
N ASN A 1139 -34.57 -37.32 -22.68
CA ASN A 1139 -35.26 -36.51 -23.66
C ASN A 1139 -34.20 -35.65 -24.36
N ALA A 1140 -33.75 -36.06 -25.55
CA ALA A 1140 -32.89 -35.19 -26.35
C ALA A 1140 -33.64 -33.87 -26.60
N PRO A 1141 -33.05 -32.71 -26.24
CA PRO A 1141 -33.73 -31.42 -26.23
C PRO A 1141 -34.42 -31.17 -27.58
N VAL A 1142 -35.65 -30.62 -27.56
CA VAL A 1142 -36.41 -30.38 -28.79
C VAL A 1142 -35.82 -29.16 -29.51
N ALA A 1143 -35.03 -29.41 -30.54
CA ALA A 1143 -34.47 -28.38 -31.42
C ALA A 1143 -35.44 -28.05 -32.56
N GLU A 1144 -36.62 -27.50 -32.26
CA GLU A 1144 -37.51 -27.01 -33.31
C GLU A 1144 -36.89 -25.79 -34.00
N GLY A 1145 -36.63 -25.90 -35.31
CA GLY A 1145 -36.17 -24.77 -36.15
C GLY A 1145 -34.66 -24.48 -36.18
N GLN A 1146 -33.80 -25.35 -35.63
CA GLN A 1146 -32.33 -25.19 -35.72
C GLN A 1146 -31.77 -25.67 -37.08
N THR A 1147 -30.67 -25.03 -37.54
CA THR A 1147 -29.93 -25.46 -38.74
C THR A 1147 -29.09 -26.71 -38.47
N ALA A 1148 -28.76 -27.46 -39.54
CA ALA A 1148 -27.93 -28.66 -39.45
C ALA A 1148 -26.56 -28.40 -38.78
N ASP A 1149 -25.92 -27.27 -39.09
CA ASP A 1149 -24.62 -26.89 -38.51
C ASP A 1149 -24.71 -26.61 -37.00
N LEU A 1150 -25.81 -25.98 -36.53
CA LEU A 1150 -26.02 -25.71 -35.10
C LEU A 1150 -26.31 -26.98 -34.32
N MET A 1151 -27.09 -27.91 -34.88
CA MET A 1151 -27.31 -29.23 -34.28
C MET A 1151 -25.98 -30.01 -34.20
N TYR A 1152 -25.12 -29.89 -35.21
CA TYR A 1152 -23.81 -30.54 -35.21
C TYR A 1152 -22.88 -29.94 -34.15
N LEU A 1153 -22.87 -28.61 -34.03
CA LEU A 1153 -22.16 -27.88 -32.99
C LEU A 1153 -22.63 -28.30 -31.59
N GLU A 1154 -23.93 -28.41 -31.36
CA GLU A 1154 -24.50 -28.88 -30.09
C GLU A 1154 -24.00 -30.29 -29.78
N ALA A 1155 -24.03 -31.20 -30.76
CA ALA A 1155 -23.47 -32.54 -30.58
C ALA A 1155 -21.97 -32.53 -30.22
N LEU A 1156 -21.16 -31.68 -30.85
CA LEU A 1156 -19.73 -31.56 -30.52
C LEU A 1156 -19.51 -30.94 -29.13
N ASN A 1157 -20.36 -30.00 -28.70
CA ASN A 1157 -20.30 -29.42 -27.37
C ASN A 1157 -20.59 -30.46 -26.29
N GLU A 1158 -21.67 -31.24 -26.42
CA GLU A 1158 -22.01 -32.34 -25.49
C GLU A 1158 -20.88 -33.37 -25.43
N TRP A 1159 -20.29 -33.69 -26.59
CA TRP A 1159 -19.12 -34.54 -26.64
C TRP A 1159 -17.95 -33.94 -25.85
N ASN A 1160 -17.58 -32.68 -26.12
CA ASN A 1160 -16.46 -32.04 -25.43
C ASN A 1160 -16.69 -31.91 -23.91
N GLN A 1161 -17.94 -31.96 -23.45
CA GLN A 1161 -18.31 -32.04 -22.03
C GLN A 1161 -18.26 -33.46 -21.47
N GLY A 1162 -18.15 -34.47 -22.32
CA GLY A 1162 -18.05 -35.88 -21.98
C GLY A 1162 -19.36 -36.68 -22.09
N ASP A 1163 -20.46 -36.07 -22.57
CA ASP A 1163 -21.73 -36.77 -22.81
C ASP A 1163 -21.83 -37.27 -24.26
N GLU A 1164 -21.10 -38.35 -24.52
CA GLU A 1164 -21.09 -39.01 -25.82
C GLU A 1164 -22.47 -39.61 -26.19
N VAL A 1165 -23.30 -39.97 -25.21
CA VAL A 1165 -24.62 -40.55 -25.46
C VAL A 1165 -25.55 -39.48 -26.03
N LEU A 1166 -25.63 -38.33 -25.36
CA LEU A 1166 -26.43 -37.22 -25.84
C LEU A 1166 -25.92 -36.70 -27.18
N SER A 1167 -24.60 -36.60 -27.34
CA SER A 1167 -23.98 -36.28 -28.64
C SER A 1167 -24.42 -37.23 -29.75
N ARG A 1168 -24.38 -38.56 -29.53
CA ARG A 1168 -24.83 -39.57 -30.49
C ARG A 1168 -26.32 -39.44 -30.80
N MET A 1169 -27.16 -39.16 -29.80
CA MET A 1169 -28.59 -38.95 -30.00
C MET A 1169 -28.87 -37.73 -30.88
N ILE A 1170 -28.16 -36.62 -30.65
CA ILE A 1170 -28.27 -35.41 -31.47
C ILE A 1170 -27.79 -35.70 -32.90
N LEU A 1171 -26.65 -36.38 -33.08
CA LEU A 1171 -26.13 -36.77 -34.39
C LEU A 1171 -27.08 -37.72 -35.14
N GLN A 1172 -27.68 -38.70 -34.45
CA GLN A 1172 -28.66 -39.61 -35.05
C GLN A 1172 -29.85 -38.83 -35.60
N ARG A 1173 -30.36 -37.90 -34.81
CA ARG A 1173 -31.46 -37.03 -35.23
C ARG A 1173 -31.05 -36.17 -36.43
N LEU A 1174 -29.87 -35.57 -36.38
CA LEU A 1174 -29.31 -34.73 -37.44
C LEU A 1174 -29.16 -35.51 -38.76
N VAL A 1175 -28.61 -36.72 -38.73
CA VAL A 1175 -28.47 -37.57 -39.94
C VAL A 1175 -29.83 -38.03 -40.46
N THR A 1176 -30.82 -38.21 -39.58
CA THR A 1176 -32.19 -38.59 -39.97
C THR A 1176 -32.94 -37.41 -40.63
N GLN A 1177 -32.83 -36.21 -40.07
CA GLN A 1177 -33.52 -35.01 -40.55
C GLN A 1177 -32.81 -34.36 -41.74
N TYR A 1178 -31.47 -34.40 -41.76
CA TYR A 1178 -30.62 -33.79 -42.76
C TYR A 1178 -29.61 -34.80 -43.33
N PRO A 1179 -30.06 -35.83 -44.07
CA PRO A 1179 -29.21 -36.94 -44.52
C PRO A 1179 -28.09 -36.52 -45.49
N ASN A 1180 -28.20 -35.35 -46.10
CA ASN A 1180 -27.18 -34.78 -46.98
C ASN A 1180 -26.10 -33.98 -46.24
N PHE A 1181 -26.26 -33.75 -44.92
CA PHE A 1181 -25.27 -33.08 -44.10
C PHE A 1181 -24.10 -34.05 -43.81
N THR A 1182 -23.19 -34.09 -44.79
CA THR A 1182 -22.07 -35.04 -44.85
C THR A 1182 -21.16 -35.02 -43.60
N PRO A 1183 -20.88 -33.88 -42.93
CA PRO A 1183 -20.04 -33.87 -41.74
C PRO A 1183 -20.63 -34.69 -40.59
N ALA A 1184 -21.89 -34.45 -40.23
CA ALA A 1184 -22.54 -35.24 -39.18
C ALA A 1184 -22.73 -36.69 -39.58
N LYS A 1185 -23.01 -36.97 -40.86
CA LYS A 1185 -23.10 -38.34 -41.36
C LYS A 1185 -21.77 -39.08 -41.20
N ARG A 1186 -20.64 -38.46 -41.55
CA ARG A 1186 -19.31 -39.04 -41.33
C ARG A 1186 -19.02 -39.25 -39.85
N ALA A 1187 -19.26 -38.23 -39.01
CA ALA A 1187 -19.07 -38.34 -37.56
C ALA A 1187 -19.94 -39.46 -36.96
N PHE A 1188 -21.22 -39.54 -37.35
CA PHE A 1188 -22.18 -40.55 -36.91
C PHE A 1188 -21.82 -41.96 -37.41
N ASP A 1189 -21.48 -42.12 -38.68
CA ASP A 1189 -21.07 -43.39 -39.28
C ASP A 1189 -19.78 -43.89 -38.61
N GLN A 1190 -18.80 -43.01 -38.38
CA GLN A 1190 -17.55 -43.33 -37.68
C GLN A 1190 -17.78 -43.69 -36.20
N LEU A 1191 -18.65 -42.94 -35.51
CA LEU A 1191 -19.10 -43.23 -34.14
C LEU A 1191 -19.74 -44.63 -34.03
N ASN A 1192 -20.48 -45.06 -35.05
CA ASN A 1192 -21.25 -46.31 -35.03
C ASN A 1192 -20.56 -47.51 -35.69
N GLN A 1193 -19.55 -47.30 -36.54
CA GLN A 1193 -18.70 -48.36 -37.09
C GLN A 1193 -17.93 -49.13 -36.00
N ALA A 1194 -17.64 -48.50 -34.85
CA ALA A 1194 -17.01 -49.14 -33.70
C ALA A 1194 -17.86 -50.26 -33.07
N ARG A 1195 -19.19 -50.28 -33.25
CA ARG A 1195 -20.08 -51.30 -32.67
C ARG A 1195 -20.20 -52.57 -33.53
N LEU A 1196 -19.99 -52.47 -34.85
CA LEU A 1196 -20.17 -53.63 -35.74
C LEU A 1196 -19.01 -54.64 -35.68
N VAL A 1197 -17.83 -54.22 -35.21
CA VAL A 1197 -16.67 -55.11 -35.03
C VAL A 1197 -16.70 -55.85 -33.68
N SER A 1198 -17.41 -55.35 -32.66
CA SER A 1198 -17.45 -55.98 -31.32
C SER A 1198 -18.65 -56.88 -31.05
N ILE A 1199 -19.64 -56.97 -31.95
CA ILE A 1199 -20.83 -57.82 -31.78
C ILE A 1199 -20.61 -59.23 -32.38
N TYR A 1200 -19.54 -59.42 -33.16
CA TYR A 1200 -19.18 -60.71 -33.80
C TYR A 1200 -17.76 -61.21 -33.49
N GLY A 1201 -17.19 -60.85 -32.33
CA GLY A 1201 -15.89 -61.32 -31.85
C GLY A 1201 -15.98 -62.20 -30.62
#